data_AF-A0A2T1E684-F1
#
_entry.id   AF-A0A2T1E684-F1
#
_cell.length_a   1.000
_cell.length_b   1.000
_cell.length_c   1.000
_cell.angle_alpha   90.00
_cell.angle_beta   90.00
_cell.angle_gamma   90.00
#
_symmetry.space_group_name_H-M   'P 1'
#
loop_
_entity.id
_entity.type
_entity.pdbx_description
1 polymer ?
#
loop_
_entity_poly.entity_id
_entity_poly.type
_entity_poly.pdbx_seq_one_letter_code
_entity_poly.pdbx_strand_id
1 'polypeptide(L)'
;MPINTLYLSKPILRLGGANAPEEVMKNILEIVVDESLHMPSMFVIKIHNVYVPASEKSETWTNEKHFKIGDAIAIGFESSTTEDPEFRVSEKEQRLIEGEITGIEVKFSHTSEAHIVVRGYDASHRLHRGRYSRSFLNCTDSDIVRRIATEAKIPIGQVDMSGVPHEYVFQENQTNMEFLRERAARIGFELFVQNNKLYFRKPKSEASLKLEWLTDISSFDVRVTSVEQVSSVEVNSWDYSQKKLISETVSKEQLVTQTGNGDGSSISREFRMKQPTKMIVVDQPVNSSKEARQMAQALCNELSGEFVTADAKAEGNPKIRPGRVVALANMGTRYSGNYYITGTCHRYSHRVYKTDFSVRGLREGSLLSTLPPKTHLQPGQTLLVGLVTNNKDPKDWGRVKVKFPTLTMKDESHWARVVGLGAGNARGFYCLPEIDDEVLVAFEHGDIHRPYIIGGVWNGKDKTVETVNDTIKNGKVRLRTIKTRTGHTIQFVEEDDKRSKAGIYITTKSGHHIDLNDSEKFIEIETAGRHIIRMDDKLRSKEIEIKTAGRNQVSLNDTRSTINIRTRAGQHLTFRDPGMMINLRTPGMINVDGAAAVNVKSGGAVNVTAGGLVSVKAGGAVNLVAGGPISALSPAPITLTSGSAITITAPAVSMLGVVTANGLPQLL
;
A
#
# COMPACT_ATOMS: atom_id res chain seq x y z
N MET A 1 24.10 64.25 -31.63
CA MET A 1 24.86 63.55 -30.57
C MET A 1 23.85 63.16 -29.50
N PRO A 2 23.67 61.87 -29.16
CA PRO A 2 22.82 61.51 -28.05
C PRO A 2 23.53 61.88 -26.74
N ILE A 3 22.76 62.48 -25.83
CA ILE A 3 23.20 62.85 -24.48
C ILE A 3 23.46 61.53 -23.73
N ASN A 4 24.73 61.21 -23.47
CA ASN A 4 25.11 60.13 -22.59
C ASN A 4 24.71 60.53 -21.15
N THR A 5 23.53 60.13 -20.71
CA THR A 5 23.16 60.13 -19.29
C THR A 5 24.14 59.24 -18.53
N LEU A 6 24.93 59.83 -17.62
CA LEU A 6 25.78 59.08 -16.70
C LEU A 6 24.90 58.31 -15.71
N TYR A 7 24.78 57.00 -15.91
CA TYR A 7 24.11 56.08 -14.99
C TYR A 7 25.08 55.64 -13.89
N LEU A 8 25.17 56.36 -12.78
CA LEU A 8 25.96 55.94 -11.61
C LEU A 8 25.12 55.02 -10.71
N SER A 9 25.03 53.75 -11.10
CA SER A 9 24.44 52.72 -10.24
C SER A 9 25.25 52.55 -8.94
N LYS A 10 24.58 52.64 -7.80
CA LYS A 10 25.19 52.43 -6.47
C LYS A 10 24.73 51.10 -5.88
N PRO A 11 25.66 50.16 -5.61
CA PRO A 11 25.32 48.94 -4.90
C PRO A 11 25.01 49.25 -3.44
N ILE A 12 24.07 48.51 -2.87
CA ILE A 12 23.75 48.48 -1.45
C ILE A 12 24.24 47.14 -0.93
N LEU A 13 25.11 47.16 0.08
CA LEU A 13 25.60 45.95 0.75
C LEU A 13 25.41 46.11 2.26
N ARG A 14 24.79 45.11 2.89
CA ARG A 14 24.67 45.02 4.34
C ARG A 14 25.24 43.71 4.84
N LEU A 15 26.08 43.77 5.87
CA LEU A 15 26.74 42.64 6.51
C LEU A 15 26.25 42.56 7.96
N GLY A 16 25.71 41.40 8.38
CA GLY A 16 25.16 41.24 9.73
C GLY A 16 24.03 42.22 10.07
N GLY A 17 23.34 42.76 9.07
CA GLY A 17 22.26 43.75 9.22
C GLY A 17 22.70 45.22 9.25
N ALA A 18 24.00 45.51 9.33
CA ALA A 18 24.56 46.86 9.23
C ALA A 18 25.06 47.15 7.81
N ASN A 19 25.14 48.43 7.42
CA ASN A 19 25.73 48.80 6.13
C ASN A 19 27.21 48.37 6.09
N ALA A 20 27.65 47.86 4.94
CA ALA A 20 29.04 47.46 4.78
C ALA A 20 29.98 48.67 4.97
N PRO A 21 31.17 48.48 5.56
CA PRO A 21 32.16 49.54 5.70
C PRO A 21 32.48 50.20 4.35
N GLU A 22 32.74 51.51 4.34
CA GLU A 22 33.09 52.22 3.09
C GLU A 22 34.29 51.60 2.36
N GLU A 23 35.25 51.06 3.11
CA GLU A 23 36.42 50.40 2.55
C GLU A 23 36.03 49.15 1.74
N VAL A 24 35.12 48.33 2.29
CA VAL A 24 34.58 47.16 1.59
C VAL A 24 33.86 47.61 0.32
N MET A 25 33.02 48.66 0.41
CA MET A 25 32.28 49.20 -0.72
C MET A 25 33.19 49.71 -1.85
N LYS A 26 34.29 50.39 -1.52
CA LYS A 26 35.28 50.89 -2.49
C LYS A 26 36.05 49.75 -3.20
N ASN A 27 36.19 48.61 -2.52
CA ASN A 27 36.91 47.45 -3.02
C ASN A 27 36.04 46.45 -3.80
N ILE A 28 34.74 46.72 -3.97
CA ILE A 28 33.87 45.84 -4.78
C ILE A 28 34.27 45.93 -6.25
N LEU A 29 34.66 44.78 -6.82
CA LEU A 29 34.98 44.63 -8.25
C LEU A 29 33.76 44.16 -9.04
N GLU A 30 32.99 43.25 -8.46
CA GLU A 30 31.83 42.64 -9.10
C GLU A 30 30.80 42.21 -8.06
N ILE A 31 29.52 42.42 -8.37
CA ILE A 31 28.39 41.80 -7.67
C ILE A 31 27.54 41.10 -8.73
N VAL A 32 27.25 39.83 -8.49
CA VAL A 32 26.27 39.06 -9.24
C VAL A 32 25.20 38.59 -8.29
N VAL A 33 23.93 38.87 -8.59
CA VAL A 33 22.78 38.29 -7.89
C VAL A 33 21.95 37.55 -8.92
N ASP A 34 21.84 36.24 -8.76
CA ASP A 34 21.03 35.37 -9.60
C ASP A 34 19.81 34.92 -8.80
N GLU A 35 18.63 35.36 -9.19
CA GLU A 35 17.36 34.97 -8.58
C GLU A 35 16.62 34.02 -9.51
N SER A 36 16.01 32.98 -8.95
CA SER A 36 15.26 31.98 -9.73
C SER A 36 14.05 31.48 -8.96
N LEU A 37 12.96 31.19 -9.68
CA LEU A 37 11.82 30.44 -9.12
C LEU A 37 12.12 28.93 -9.01
N HIS A 38 13.13 28.44 -9.74
CA HIS A 38 13.44 27.02 -9.86
C HIS A 38 14.72 26.61 -9.14
N MET A 39 15.53 27.56 -8.67
CA MET A 39 16.79 27.30 -7.96
C MET A 39 16.91 28.25 -6.77
N PRO A 40 17.67 27.90 -5.72
CA PRO A 40 18.01 28.86 -4.66
C PRO A 40 18.65 30.10 -5.26
N SER A 41 18.14 31.29 -4.90
CA SER A 41 18.75 32.53 -5.34
C SER A 41 20.16 32.61 -4.77
N MET A 42 21.13 33.01 -5.58
CA MET A 42 22.54 33.06 -5.20
C MET A 42 23.13 34.45 -5.40
N PHE A 43 24.18 34.74 -4.64
CA PHE A 43 24.98 35.93 -4.85
C PHE A 43 26.46 35.60 -4.90
N VAL A 44 27.20 36.42 -5.63
CA VAL A 44 28.66 36.43 -5.68
C VAL A 44 29.12 37.87 -5.54
N ILE A 45 30.03 38.12 -4.60
CA ILE A 45 30.70 39.41 -4.45
C ILE A 45 32.19 39.16 -4.63
N LYS A 46 32.79 39.79 -5.64
CA LYS A 46 34.23 39.80 -5.85
C LYS A 46 34.80 41.09 -5.27
N ILE A 47 35.73 40.96 -4.34
CA ILE A 47 36.31 42.07 -3.58
C ILE A 47 37.81 42.10 -3.85
N HIS A 48 38.30 43.28 -4.21
CA HIS A 48 39.72 43.56 -4.30
C HIS A 48 40.36 43.44 -2.93
N ASN A 49 41.48 42.74 -2.84
CA ASN A 49 42.20 42.56 -1.60
C ASN A 49 43.70 42.48 -1.90
N VAL A 50 44.48 43.29 -1.18
CA VAL A 50 45.92 43.41 -1.37
C VAL A 50 46.62 42.32 -0.58
N TYR A 51 47.47 41.55 -1.25
CA TYR A 51 48.24 40.44 -0.67
C TYR A 51 49.69 40.82 -0.41
N VAL A 52 50.31 41.56 -1.33
CA VAL A 52 51.66 42.11 -1.15
C VAL A 52 51.54 43.64 -1.03
N PRO A 53 51.95 44.24 0.09
CA PRO A 53 51.78 45.67 0.31
C PRO A 53 52.69 46.47 -0.63
N ALA A 54 52.14 47.51 -1.26
CA ALA A 54 52.91 48.41 -2.14
C ALA A 54 53.76 49.44 -1.36
N SER A 55 53.54 49.55 -0.04
CA SER A 55 54.28 50.45 0.86
C SER A 55 54.26 49.90 2.29
N GLU A 56 55.17 50.34 3.16
CA GLU A 56 55.18 49.98 4.59
C GLU A 56 53.89 50.39 5.35
N LYS A 57 53.07 51.26 4.76
CA LYS A 57 51.79 51.74 5.33
C LYS A 57 50.56 50.99 4.81
N SER A 58 50.73 50.02 3.92
CA SER A 58 49.60 49.27 3.33
C SER A 58 49.28 48.05 4.20
N GLU A 59 48.06 47.99 4.74
CA GLU A 59 47.55 46.80 5.42
C GLU A 59 47.13 45.74 4.38
N THR A 60 47.55 44.49 4.59
CA THR A 60 47.12 43.35 3.77
C THR A 60 45.87 42.71 4.38
N TRP A 61 45.06 42.03 3.56
CA TRP A 61 43.88 41.28 4.03
C TRP A 61 42.81 42.12 4.76
N THR A 62 42.70 43.42 4.49
CA THR A 62 41.79 44.33 5.23
C THR A 62 40.32 43.92 5.14
N ASN A 63 39.92 43.29 4.03
CA ASN A 63 38.53 42.91 3.78
C ASN A 63 38.14 41.53 4.35
N GLU A 64 39.08 40.66 4.71
CA GLU A 64 38.80 39.26 5.10
C GLU A 64 37.95 39.17 6.37
N LYS A 65 38.28 39.97 7.38
CA LYS A 65 37.62 39.99 8.70
C LYS A 65 36.12 40.29 8.65
N HIS A 66 35.62 40.81 7.52
CA HIS A 66 34.22 41.21 7.34
C HIS A 66 33.31 40.09 6.83
N PHE A 67 33.87 38.92 6.46
CA PHE A 67 33.09 37.82 5.89
C PHE A 67 33.32 36.52 6.64
N LYS A 68 32.24 35.92 7.13
CA LYS A 68 32.25 34.59 7.74
C LYS A 68 31.10 33.74 7.20
N ILE A 69 31.37 32.46 6.98
CA ILE A 69 30.33 31.50 6.59
C ILE A 69 29.23 31.45 7.68
N GLY A 70 27.98 31.57 7.25
CA GLY A 70 26.80 31.65 8.10
C GLY A 70 26.34 33.09 8.42
N ASP A 71 27.14 34.11 8.12
CA ASP A 71 26.71 35.49 8.33
C ASP A 71 25.62 35.90 7.34
N ALA A 72 24.68 36.70 7.84
CA ALA A 72 23.60 37.27 7.04
C ALA A 72 24.12 38.42 6.17
N ILE A 73 23.64 38.47 4.93
CA ILE A 73 23.98 39.50 3.96
C ILE A 73 22.72 40.00 3.25
N ALA A 74 22.70 41.28 2.90
CA ALA A 74 21.67 41.83 2.03
C ALA A 74 22.32 42.65 0.91
N ILE A 75 21.89 42.42 -0.32
CA ILE A 75 22.39 43.09 -1.52
C ILE A 75 21.22 43.75 -2.24
N GLY A 76 21.43 44.97 -2.71
CA GLY A 76 20.46 45.72 -3.51
C GLY A 76 21.16 46.75 -4.39
N PHE A 77 20.35 47.51 -5.13
CA PHE A 77 20.84 48.63 -5.94
C PHE A 77 19.88 49.81 -5.83
N GLU A 78 20.43 51.02 -5.88
CA GLU A 78 19.65 52.23 -6.11
C GLU A 78 19.32 52.35 -7.60
N SER A 79 18.04 52.61 -7.93
CA SER A 79 17.59 52.79 -9.31
C SER A 79 18.07 54.15 -9.83
N SER A 80 19.21 54.18 -10.53
CA SER A 80 19.74 55.41 -11.15
C SER A 80 18.96 55.72 -12.42
N THR A 81 18.21 56.83 -12.47
CA THR A 81 17.60 57.32 -13.72
C THR A 81 17.96 58.75 -14.12
N THR A 82 18.86 59.47 -13.43
CA THR A 82 19.50 60.73 -13.91
C THR A 82 20.35 61.37 -12.80
N GLU A 83 21.35 62.18 -13.16
CA GLU A 83 22.13 63.02 -12.21
C GLU A 83 21.43 64.34 -11.81
N ASP A 84 20.20 64.56 -12.29
CA ASP A 84 19.48 65.82 -12.09
C ASP A 84 18.95 65.96 -10.64
N PRO A 85 19.42 66.97 -9.87
CA PRO A 85 18.96 67.20 -8.50
C PRO A 85 17.44 67.44 -8.38
N GLU A 86 16.77 67.91 -9.45
CA GLU A 86 15.32 68.17 -9.46
C GLU A 86 14.47 66.90 -9.59
N PHE A 87 15.06 65.76 -10.00
CA PHE A 87 14.36 64.49 -10.22
C PHE A 87 14.67 63.40 -9.17
N ARG A 88 15.23 63.78 -8.00
CA ARG A 88 15.38 62.89 -6.84
C ARG A 88 14.01 62.48 -6.29
N VAL A 89 13.36 61.52 -6.93
CA VAL A 89 12.28 60.74 -6.31
C VAL A 89 12.92 59.98 -5.17
N SER A 90 12.38 60.10 -3.95
CA SER A 90 12.83 59.41 -2.73
C SER A 90 13.29 57.98 -3.05
N GLU A 91 14.61 57.75 -3.15
CA GLU A 91 15.18 56.48 -3.59
C GLU A 91 14.91 55.45 -2.50
N LYS A 92 13.91 54.58 -2.72
CA LYS A 92 13.69 53.43 -1.85
C LYS A 92 14.80 52.43 -2.14
N GLU A 93 15.62 52.13 -1.13
CA GLU A 93 16.57 51.02 -1.15
C GLU A 93 15.87 49.75 -1.69
N GLN A 94 16.21 49.33 -2.91
CA GLN A 94 15.63 48.13 -3.51
C GLN A 94 16.57 46.96 -3.27
N ARG A 95 16.23 46.15 -2.26
CA ARG A 95 16.90 44.88 -1.95
C ARG A 95 16.55 43.84 -3.01
N LEU A 96 17.59 43.19 -3.52
CA LEU A 96 17.48 42.04 -4.42
C LEU A 96 17.50 40.74 -3.62
N ILE A 97 18.53 40.54 -2.79
CA ILE A 97 18.70 39.29 -2.06
C ILE A 97 19.02 39.55 -0.59
N GLU A 98 18.38 38.76 0.27
CA GLU A 98 18.72 38.60 1.67
C GLU A 98 19.06 37.13 1.87
N GLY A 99 20.28 36.83 2.31
CA GLY A 99 20.79 35.47 2.33
C GLY A 99 21.92 35.28 3.33
N GLU A 100 22.60 34.14 3.19
CA GLU A 100 23.67 33.70 4.08
C GLU A 100 24.92 33.38 3.26
N ILE A 101 26.09 33.77 3.79
CA ILE A 101 27.37 33.40 3.19
C ILE A 101 27.55 31.88 3.36
N THR A 102 27.66 31.15 2.25
CA THR A 102 27.87 29.70 2.25
C THR A 102 29.25 29.28 1.77
N GLY A 103 30.00 30.19 1.15
CA GLY A 103 31.34 29.92 0.67
C GLY A 103 32.17 31.19 0.57
N ILE A 104 33.46 31.07 0.85
CA ILE A 104 34.44 32.13 0.66
C ILE A 104 35.61 31.49 -0.07
N GLU A 105 35.99 32.06 -1.21
CA GLU A 105 37.13 31.65 -2.01
C GLU A 105 38.13 32.80 -2.07
N VAL A 106 39.42 32.47 -2.15
CA VAL A 106 40.47 33.47 -2.40
C VAL A 106 41.21 33.08 -3.68
N LYS A 107 41.31 34.04 -4.61
CA LYS A 107 42.01 33.86 -5.88
C LYS A 107 43.27 34.70 -5.90
N PHE A 108 44.41 34.04 -5.72
CA PHE A 108 45.73 34.63 -5.91
C PHE A 108 45.97 34.89 -7.40
N SER A 109 46.34 36.11 -7.77
CA SER A 109 46.74 36.45 -9.13
C SER A 109 48.26 36.40 -9.29
N HIS A 110 48.73 36.61 -10.53
CA HIS A 110 50.15 36.84 -10.83
C HIS A 110 50.61 38.28 -10.49
N THR A 111 49.69 39.11 -9.96
CA THR A 111 49.96 40.46 -9.43
C THR A 111 49.95 40.42 -7.90
N SER A 112 50.21 41.54 -7.22
CA SER A 112 50.21 41.66 -5.75
C SER A 112 48.82 41.60 -5.10
N GLU A 113 47.84 40.95 -5.76
CA GLU A 113 46.43 40.93 -5.40
C GLU A 113 45.94 39.50 -5.10
N ALA A 114 45.04 39.36 -4.13
CA ALA A 114 44.38 38.09 -3.81
C ALA A 114 42.89 38.33 -3.62
N HIS A 115 42.15 38.40 -4.73
CA HIS A 115 40.72 38.72 -4.69
C HIS A 115 39.92 37.74 -3.83
N ILE A 116 39.07 38.27 -2.96
CA ILE A 116 38.13 37.48 -2.16
C ILE A 116 36.83 37.36 -2.95
N VAL A 117 36.33 36.13 -3.09
CA VAL A 117 35.04 35.83 -3.72
C VAL A 117 34.11 35.26 -2.66
N VAL A 118 33.14 36.07 -2.24
CA VAL A 118 32.13 35.68 -1.26
C VAL A 118 30.91 35.16 -2.02
N ARG A 119 30.47 33.95 -1.68
CA ARG A 119 29.30 33.31 -2.27
C ARG A 119 28.29 32.98 -1.20
N GLY A 120 27.02 33.04 -1.57
CA GLY A 120 25.96 32.56 -0.72
C GLY A 120 24.65 32.45 -1.44
N TYR A 121 23.66 32.05 -0.66
CA TYR A 121 22.32 31.78 -1.14
C TYR A 121 21.29 32.42 -0.22
N ASP A 122 20.08 32.61 -0.73
CA ASP A 122 18.93 32.91 0.12
C ASP A 122 18.67 31.78 1.14
N ALA A 123 17.71 31.99 2.05
CA ALA A 123 17.40 31.02 3.09
C ALA A 123 16.91 29.65 2.57
N SER A 124 16.54 29.53 1.29
CA SER A 124 16.05 28.27 0.70
C SER A 124 17.13 27.19 0.63
N HIS A 125 18.42 27.55 0.62
CA HIS A 125 19.52 26.58 0.64
C HIS A 125 19.45 25.62 1.85
N ARG A 126 18.81 26.04 2.95
CA ARG A 126 18.58 25.21 4.14
C ARG A 126 17.65 24.04 3.85
N LEU A 127 16.70 24.18 2.92
CA LEU A 127 15.76 23.12 2.53
C LEU A 127 16.42 22.01 1.70
N HIS A 128 17.59 22.28 1.12
CA HIS A 128 18.41 21.29 0.42
C HIS A 128 19.31 20.48 1.35
N ARG A 129 19.36 20.81 2.66
CA ARG A 129 20.23 20.13 3.62
C ARG A 129 19.51 18.97 4.30
N GLY A 130 20.14 17.80 4.26
CA GLY A 130 19.64 16.57 4.87
C GLY A 130 18.50 15.95 4.08
N ARG A 131 18.30 14.64 4.26
CA ARG A 131 17.17 13.89 3.70
C ARG A 131 16.34 13.31 4.84
N TYR A 132 15.03 13.27 4.67
CA TYR A 132 14.08 12.92 5.72
C TYR A 132 13.14 11.81 5.26
N SER A 133 12.78 10.94 6.22
CA SER A 133 11.78 9.87 6.06
C SER A 133 10.72 10.02 7.15
N ARG A 134 9.55 10.57 6.82
CA ARG A 134 8.53 10.95 7.81
C ARG A 134 7.13 11.09 7.22
N SER A 135 6.12 10.94 8.07
CA SER A 135 4.71 11.07 7.70
C SER A 135 4.10 12.41 8.12
N PHE A 136 3.14 12.89 7.34
CA PHE A 136 2.26 14.02 7.62
C PHE A 136 0.82 13.53 7.51
N LEU A 137 0.06 13.61 8.60
CA LEU A 137 -1.30 13.06 8.69
C LEU A 137 -2.33 14.18 8.71
N ASN A 138 -3.39 14.04 7.93
CA ASN A 138 -4.51 15.00 7.87
C ASN A 138 -4.06 16.45 7.63
N CYS A 139 -3.11 16.67 6.72
CA CYS A 139 -2.56 18.00 6.41
C CYS A 139 -2.80 18.36 4.95
N THR A 140 -3.03 19.66 4.68
CA THR A 140 -2.92 20.19 3.32
C THR A 140 -1.44 20.39 2.93
N ASP A 141 -1.11 20.48 1.65
CA ASP A 141 0.23 20.85 1.20
C ASP A 141 0.67 22.20 1.78
N SER A 142 -0.27 23.15 1.91
CA SER A 142 0.00 24.44 2.57
C SER A 142 0.37 24.30 4.05
N ASP A 143 -0.20 23.35 4.79
CA ASP A 143 0.18 23.10 6.19
C ASP A 143 1.58 22.48 6.29
N ILE A 144 1.87 21.53 5.39
CA ILE A 144 3.19 20.89 5.28
C ILE A 144 4.27 21.94 5.03
N VAL A 145 4.03 22.86 4.08
CA VAL A 145 4.94 23.98 3.79
C VAL A 145 5.19 24.83 5.03
N ARG A 146 4.14 25.24 5.76
CA ARG A 146 4.28 26.06 6.97
C ARG A 146 5.10 25.36 8.05
N ARG A 147 4.87 24.06 8.26
CA ARG A 147 5.60 23.24 9.22
C ARG A 147 7.09 23.15 8.85
N ILE A 148 7.40 22.81 7.60
CA ILE A 148 8.79 22.71 7.13
C ILE A 148 9.50 24.06 7.15
N ALA A 149 8.83 25.15 6.76
CA ALA A 149 9.39 26.50 6.84
C ALA A 149 9.79 26.87 8.28
N THR A 150 8.95 26.51 9.26
CA THR A 150 9.23 26.72 10.69
C THR A 150 10.45 25.91 11.15
N GLU A 151 10.51 24.62 10.78
CA GLU A 151 11.64 23.74 11.08
C GLU A 151 12.96 24.26 10.49
N ALA A 152 12.92 24.78 9.26
CA ALA A 152 14.07 25.34 8.56
C ALA A 152 14.41 26.78 8.97
N LYS A 153 13.63 27.38 9.90
CA LYS A 153 13.74 28.77 10.35
C LYS A 153 13.69 29.77 9.18
N ILE A 154 12.78 29.55 8.24
CA ILE A 154 12.52 30.46 7.12
C ILE A 154 11.20 31.18 7.38
N PRO A 155 11.19 32.52 7.48
CA PRO A 155 9.96 33.29 7.62
C PRO A 155 8.96 33.01 6.49
N ILE A 156 7.67 33.02 6.81
CA ILE A 156 6.61 32.73 5.85
C ILE A 156 6.17 34.03 5.16
N GLY A 157 6.12 34.00 3.83
CA GLY A 157 5.52 35.01 2.98
C GLY A 157 4.05 34.71 2.69
N GLN A 158 3.66 34.78 1.42
CA GLN A 158 2.31 34.38 1.01
C GLN A 158 2.27 32.84 0.83
N VAL A 159 1.34 32.19 1.52
CA VAL A 159 1.03 30.77 1.36
C VAL A 159 -0.45 30.63 1.07
N ASP A 160 -0.79 30.32 -0.18
CA ASP A 160 -2.17 30.12 -0.62
C ASP A 160 -2.69 28.76 -0.14
N MET A 161 -4.01 28.66 0.03
CA MET A 161 -4.66 27.40 0.39
C MET A 161 -4.51 26.36 -0.75
N SER A 162 -3.95 25.20 -0.43
CA SER A 162 -3.63 24.19 -1.45
C SER A 162 -4.79 23.25 -1.81
N GLY A 163 -5.89 23.26 -1.05
CA GLY A 163 -7.07 22.46 -1.31
C GLY A 163 -7.56 21.70 -0.08
N VAL A 164 -7.84 20.41 -0.24
CA VAL A 164 -8.33 19.53 0.83
C VAL A 164 -7.17 18.86 1.58
N PRO A 165 -7.33 18.55 2.88
CA PRO A 165 -6.32 17.80 3.61
C PRO A 165 -6.13 16.38 3.04
N HIS A 166 -4.88 15.95 2.97
CA HIS A 166 -4.51 14.56 2.65
C HIS A 166 -4.58 13.73 3.92
N GLU A 167 -5.21 12.54 3.87
CA GLU A 167 -5.23 11.61 5.02
C GLU A 167 -3.81 11.26 5.46
N TYR A 168 -2.91 11.07 4.49
CA TYR A 168 -1.53 10.67 4.71
C TYR A 168 -0.64 11.13 3.55
N VAL A 169 0.49 11.74 3.88
CA VAL A 169 1.60 12.08 2.97
C VAL A 169 2.91 11.61 3.62
N PHE A 170 3.82 11.08 2.83
CA PHE A 170 5.11 10.57 3.30
C PHE A 170 6.23 11.18 2.47
N GLN A 171 7.22 11.73 3.16
CA GLN A 171 8.48 12.17 2.56
C GLN A 171 9.43 10.97 2.57
N GLU A 172 9.79 10.42 1.42
CA GLU A 172 10.55 9.16 1.32
C GLU A 172 12.04 9.36 1.05
N ASN A 173 12.82 9.65 2.10
CA ASN A 173 14.24 9.94 1.98
C ASN A 173 14.49 11.07 0.98
N GLN A 174 13.77 12.19 1.10
CA GLN A 174 13.92 13.36 0.23
C GLN A 174 14.45 14.55 1.03
N THR A 175 15.14 15.47 0.38
CA THR A 175 15.35 16.81 0.97
C THR A 175 14.00 17.52 1.12
N ASN A 176 13.92 18.53 1.98
CA ASN A 176 12.69 19.30 2.13
C ASN A 176 12.35 20.07 0.85
N MET A 177 13.34 20.53 0.10
CA MET A 177 13.09 21.24 -1.17
C MET A 177 12.51 20.30 -2.24
N GLU A 178 13.10 19.12 -2.45
CA GLU A 178 12.60 18.15 -3.43
C GLU A 178 11.14 17.79 -3.14
N PHE A 179 10.86 17.43 -1.88
CA PHE A 179 9.51 17.09 -1.44
C PHE A 179 8.53 18.24 -1.66
N LEU A 180 8.84 19.45 -1.18
CA LEU A 180 7.92 20.60 -1.30
C LEU A 180 7.68 21.01 -2.76
N ARG A 181 8.69 20.89 -3.64
CA ARG A 181 8.53 21.19 -5.07
C ARG A 181 7.69 20.15 -5.78
N GLU A 182 7.86 18.87 -5.46
CA GLU A 182 6.99 17.80 -5.97
C GLU A 182 5.53 18.05 -5.58
N ARG A 183 5.29 18.44 -4.32
CA ARG A 183 3.96 18.83 -3.83
C ARG A 183 3.41 20.06 -4.55
N ALA A 184 4.24 21.07 -4.78
CA ALA A 184 3.85 22.30 -5.48
C ALA A 184 3.48 22.04 -6.95
N ALA A 185 4.34 21.32 -7.67
CA ALA A 185 4.17 20.99 -9.09
C ALA A 185 2.87 20.22 -9.34
N ARG A 186 2.56 19.25 -8.47
CA ARG A 186 1.33 18.44 -8.55
C ARG A 186 0.03 19.26 -8.55
N ILE A 187 0.07 20.47 -8.00
CA ILE A 187 -1.11 21.35 -7.89
C ILE A 187 -0.97 22.68 -8.65
N GLY A 188 0.11 22.87 -9.40
CA GLY A 188 0.37 24.09 -10.18
C GLY A 188 0.73 25.30 -9.31
N PHE A 189 1.39 25.07 -8.17
CA PHE A 189 1.89 26.11 -7.28
C PHE A 189 3.38 26.33 -7.52
N GLU A 190 3.83 27.55 -7.24
CA GLU A 190 5.25 27.91 -7.18
C GLU A 190 5.73 27.92 -5.73
N LEU A 191 6.97 27.44 -5.51
CA LEU A 191 7.66 27.44 -4.23
C LEU A 191 9.02 28.12 -4.38
N PHE A 192 9.18 29.29 -3.77
CA PHE A 192 10.43 30.06 -3.85
C PHE A 192 10.64 30.89 -2.58
N VAL A 193 11.85 31.40 -2.40
CA VAL A 193 12.18 32.34 -1.33
C VAL A 193 12.51 33.68 -1.96
N GLN A 194 11.91 34.76 -1.46
CA GLN A 194 12.20 36.11 -1.89
C GLN A 194 12.11 37.05 -0.69
N ASN A 195 13.03 38.02 -0.57
CA ASN A 195 13.09 38.93 0.58
C ASN A 195 13.08 38.17 1.93
N ASN A 196 13.88 37.10 2.02
CA ASN A 196 14.00 36.21 3.19
C ASN A 196 12.66 35.59 3.65
N LYS A 197 11.68 35.45 2.76
CA LYS A 197 10.38 34.84 3.04
C LYS A 197 10.08 33.73 2.04
N LEU A 198 9.55 32.62 2.52
CA LEU A 198 9.09 31.51 1.69
C LEU A 198 7.68 31.78 1.17
N TYR A 199 7.51 31.63 -0.13
CA TYR A 199 6.23 31.76 -0.84
C TYR A 199 5.79 30.40 -1.37
N PHE A 200 4.52 30.09 -1.21
CA PHE A 200 3.87 28.91 -1.77
C PHE A 200 2.49 29.29 -2.29
N ARG A 201 2.39 29.61 -3.57
CA ARG A 201 1.21 30.27 -4.12
C ARG A 201 0.98 29.89 -5.58
N LYS A 202 -0.14 30.32 -6.14
CA LYS A 202 -0.32 30.27 -7.60
C LYS A 202 0.43 31.43 -8.27
N PRO A 203 0.97 31.23 -9.48
CA PRO A 203 1.52 32.31 -10.30
C PRO A 203 0.52 33.46 -10.48
N LYS A 204 1.00 34.71 -10.44
CA LYS A 204 0.16 35.92 -10.56
C LYS A 204 0.35 36.58 -11.93
N SER A 205 -0.75 37.01 -12.55
CA SER A 205 -0.75 37.58 -13.91
C SER A 205 -0.73 39.11 -14.00
N GLU A 206 -0.63 39.84 -12.89
CA GLU A 206 -0.62 41.30 -12.92
C GLU A 206 0.73 41.84 -13.41
N ALA A 207 0.71 42.54 -14.56
CA ALA A 207 1.87 43.21 -15.12
C ALA A 207 2.33 44.34 -14.20
N SER A 208 3.58 44.26 -13.75
CA SER A 208 4.14 45.14 -12.72
C SER A 208 5.10 46.20 -13.27
N LEU A 209 5.50 46.07 -14.54
CA LEU A 209 6.48 46.92 -15.19
C LEU A 209 6.31 46.87 -16.72
N LYS A 210 6.49 48.00 -17.40
CA LYS A 210 6.53 48.09 -18.87
C LYS A 210 7.98 48.37 -19.28
N LEU A 211 8.50 47.61 -20.25
CA LEU A 211 9.83 47.79 -20.83
C LEU A 211 9.72 47.91 -22.35
N GLU A 212 10.47 48.84 -22.93
CA GLU A 212 10.44 49.13 -24.35
C GLU A 212 11.75 48.71 -25.05
N TRP A 213 11.62 48.09 -26.22
CA TRP A 213 12.74 47.68 -27.07
C TRP A 213 13.62 48.88 -27.46
N LEU A 214 14.94 48.71 -27.41
CA LEU A 214 15.98 49.74 -27.64
C LEU A 214 15.96 50.92 -26.68
N THR A 215 15.06 50.93 -25.68
CA THR A 215 15.03 51.93 -24.61
C THR A 215 15.49 51.30 -23.30
N ASP A 216 14.75 50.29 -22.83
CA ASP A 216 15.09 49.57 -21.60
C ASP A 216 15.80 48.24 -21.89
N ILE A 217 15.57 47.67 -23.09
CA ILE A 217 16.05 46.35 -23.48
C ILE A 217 17.02 46.48 -24.65
N SER A 218 18.19 45.89 -24.49
CA SER A 218 19.30 45.93 -25.45
C SER A 218 19.42 44.66 -26.29
N SER A 219 18.92 43.52 -25.80
CA SER A 219 18.93 42.22 -26.49
C SER A 219 17.74 41.40 -26.03
N PHE A 220 17.11 40.68 -26.96
CA PHE A 220 15.96 39.82 -26.69
C PHE A 220 15.94 38.65 -27.67
N ASP A 221 16.08 37.46 -27.14
CA ASP A 221 16.07 36.19 -27.86
C ASP A 221 14.82 35.42 -27.44
N VAL A 222 13.88 35.22 -28.35
CA VAL A 222 12.61 34.52 -28.08
C VAL A 222 12.51 33.27 -28.93
N ARG A 223 12.06 32.18 -28.30
CA ARG A 223 11.75 30.92 -28.95
C ARG A 223 10.30 30.56 -28.70
N VAL A 224 9.58 30.36 -29.80
CA VAL A 224 8.23 29.80 -29.81
C VAL A 224 8.31 28.40 -30.41
N THR A 225 7.82 27.38 -29.69
CA THR A 225 7.94 26.00 -30.17
C THR A 225 6.71 25.17 -29.85
N SER A 226 6.18 24.48 -30.86
CA SER A 226 5.10 23.51 -30.69
C SER A 226 5.59 22.12 -30.29
N VAL A 227 6.90 21.94 -30.11
CA VAL A 227 7.51 20.68 -29.67
C VAL A 227 6.97 20.37 -28.26
N GLU A 228 6.56 19.11 -28.04
CA GLU A 228 5.90 18.64 -26.81
C GLU A 228 4.51 19.22 -26.49
N GLN A 229 3.99 20.16 -27.28
CA GLN A 229 2.66 20.72 -27.05
C GLN A 229 1.55 19.72 -27.36
N VAL A 230 0.59 19.61 -26.43
CA VAL A 230 -0.56 18.71 -26.52
C VAL A 230 -1.87 19.48 -26.54
N SER A 231 -2.88 18.91 -27.19
CA SER A 231 -4.22 19.52 -27.26
C SER A 231 -5.00 19.40 -25.94
N SER A 232 -4.63 18.45 -25.09
CA SER A 232 -5.19 18.24 -23.75
C SER A 232 -4.32 17.31 -22.91
N VAL A 233 -4.47 17.41 -21.58
CA VAL A 233 -3.90 16.51 -20.59
C VAL A 233 -5.03 15.74 -19.91
N GLU A 234 -4.89 14.43 -19.82
CA GLU A 234 -5.81 13.50 -19.18
C GLU A 234 -5.12 12.80 -18.02
N VAL A 235 -5.73 12.80 -16.83
CA VAL A 235 -5.21 12.10 -15.66
C VAL A 235 -6.15 10.94 -15.35
N ASN A 236 -5.60 9.72 -15.40
CA ASN A 236 -6.31 8.48 -15.14
C ASN A 236 -5.79 7.83 -13.85
N SER A 237 -6.71 7.44 -12.96
CA SER A 237 -6.38 6.74 -11.73
C SER A 237 -7.49 5.78 -11.32
N TRP A 238 -7.13 4.68 -10.66
CA TRP A 238 -8.09 3.71 -10.18
C TRP A 238 -8.49 3.99 -8.73
N ASP A 239 -9.75 4.35 -8.52
CA ASP A 239 -10.32 4.41 -7.18
C ASP A 239 -10.67 3.00 -6.71
N TYR A 240 -9.76 2.41 -5.94
CA TYR A 240 -9.97 1.08 -5.38
C TYR A 240 -11.08 1.04 -4.31
N SER A 241 -11.49 2.18 -3.74
CA SER A 241 -12.59 2.22 -2.77
C SER A 241 -13.95 2.08 -3.42
N GLN A 242 -14.09 2.62 -4.63
CA GLN A 242 -15.33 2.56 -5.43
C GLN A 242 -15.27 1.52 -6.56
N LYS A 243 -14.09 0.94 -6.81
CA LYS A 243 -13.80 0.05 -7.95
C LYS A 243 -14.15 0.72 -9.28
N LYS A 244 -13.73 1.98 -9.46
CA LYS A 244 -14.04 2.82 -10.61
C LYS A 244 -12.82 3.58 -11.11
N LEU A 245 -12.80 3.88 -12.40
CA LEU A 245 -11.83 4.76 -13.01
C LEU A 245 -12.19 6.22 -12.68
N ILE A 246 -11.22 6.97 -12.14
CA ILE A 246 -11.21 8.43 -12.15
C ILE A 246 -10.49 8.85 -13.43
N SER A 247 -11.14 9.64 -14.27
CA SER A 247 -10.58 10.17 -15.51
C SER A 247 -11.02 11.61 -15.67
N GLU A 248 -10.07 12.54 -15.69
CA GLU A 248 -10.34 13.96 -15.88
C GLU A 248 -9.45 14.50 -16.99
N THR A 249 -10.01 15.30 -17.89
CA THR A 249 -9.30 15.92 -19.02
C THR A 249 -9.36 17.44 -18.92
N VAL A 250 -8.24 18.10 -19.16
CA VAL A 250 -8.13 19.55 -19.29
C VAL A 250 -7.55 19.88 -20.66
N SER A 251 -8.22 20.79 -21.39
CA SER A 251 -7.83 21.20 -22.76
C SER A 251 -7.62 22.71 -22.89
N LYS A 252 -7.65 23.44 -21.76
CA LYS A 252 -7.46 24.89 -21.70
C LYS A 252 -6.44 25.23 -20.61
N GLU A 253 -5.31 25.74 -21.05
CA GLU A 253 -4.23 26.26 -20.24
C GLU A 253 -4.61 27.59 -19.56
N GLN A 254 -4.00 27.84 -18.41
CA GLN A 254 -4.10 29.08 -17.64
C GLN A 254 -2.73 29.73 -17.57
N LEU A 255 -2.32 30.35 -18.69
CA LEU A 255 -0.99 30.93 -18.83
C LEU A 255 -0.89 32.32 -18.23
N VAL A 256 0.26 32.59 -17.63
CA VAL A 256 0.66 33.90 -17.13
C VAL A 256 1.35 34.71 -18.23
N THR A 257 2.25 34.07 -18.98
CA THR A 257 2.86 34.64 -20.18
C THR A 257 1.85 34.66 -21.32
N GLN A 258 1.61 35.82 -21.91
CA GLN A 258 0.64 36.04 -22.98
C GLN A 258 1.29 36.86 -24.09
N THR A 259 1.36 36.27 -25.29
CA THR A 259 1.97 36.90 -26.48
C THR A 259 1.02 36.78 -27.67
N GLY A 260 1.32 37.50 -28.75
CA GLY A 260 0.55 37.38 -30.00
C GLY A 260 0.73 36.05 -30.74
N ASN A 261 1.50 35.09 -30.21
CA ASN A 261 1.67 33.76 -30.80
C ASN A 261 0.54 32.77 -30.41
N GLY A 262 -0.38 33.17 -29.54
CA GLY A 262 -1.45 32.31 -29.04
C GLY A 262 -0.94 31.29 -28.01
N ASP A 263 -1.69 30.20 -27.85
CA ASP A 263 -1.45 29.20 -26.81
C ASP A 263 -1.05 27.84 -27.41
N GLY A 264 -0.24 27.08 -26.66
CA GLY A 264 0.37 25.83 -27.12
C GLY A 264 -0.64 24.76 -27.54
N SER A 265 -1.77 24.64 -26.83
CA SER A 265 -2.81 23.65 -27.17
C SER A 265 -3.55 23.99 -28.46
N SER A 266 -3.60 25.27 -28.83
CA SER A 266 -4.19 25.70 -30.10
C SER A 266 -3.27 25.39 -31.26
N ILE A 267 -1.97 25.68 -31.12
CA ILE A 267 -0.97 25.38 -32.14
C ILE A 267 -0.80 23.88 -32.37
N SER A 268 -0.92 23.05 -31.33
CA SER A 268 -0.82 21.59 -31.50
C SER A 268 -1.93 21.03 -32.42
N ARG A 269 -3.08 21.71 -32.54
CA ARG A 269 -4.20 21.31 -33.39
C ARG A 269 -4.01 21.69 -34.86
N GLU A 270 -3.11 22.64 -35.17
CA GLU A 270 -2.84 23.09 -36.54
C GLU A 270 -2.22 22.00 -37.43
N PHE A 271 -1.57 21.00 -36.84
CA PHE A 271 -1.00 19.86 -37.57
C PHE A 271 -2.05 18.87 -38.10
N ARG A 272 -3.35 19.07 -37.79
CA ARG A 272 -4.49 18.31 -38.31
C ARG A 272 -4.30 16.79 -38.28
N MET A 273 -3.69 16.29 -37.20
CA MET A 273 -3.50 14.85 -37.00
C MET A 273 -4.86 14.14 -36.88
N LYS A 274 -4.93 12.89 -37.35
CA LYS A 274 -6.17 12.08 -37.33
C LYS A 274 -6.77 11.95 -35.93
N GLN A 275 -5.92 11.91 -34.90
CA GLN A 275 -6.32 11.98 -33.51
C GLN A 275 -5.63 13.18 -32.84
N PRO A 276 -6.34 13.93 -31.98
CA PRO A 276 -5.75 15.03 -31.24
C PRO A 276 -4.63 14.53 -30.33
N THR A 277 -3.51 15.27 -30.26
CA THR A 277 -2.39 14.91 -29.37
C THR A 277 -2.80 15.07 -27.92
N LYS A 278 -2.76 13.99 -27.14
CA LYS A 278 -3.10 14.02 -25.71
C LYS A 278 -1.91 13.51 -24.89
N MET A 279 -1.65 14.15 -23.76
CA MET A 279 -0.83 13.55 -22.71
C MET A 279 -1.75 12.79 -21.74
N ILE A 280 -1.47 11.52 -21.49
CA ILE A 280 -2.24 10.71 -20.55
C ILE A 280 -1.31 10.30 -19.40
N VAL A 281 -1.65 10.73 -18.19
CA VAL A 281 -0.95 10.38 -16.95
C VAL A 281 -1.62 9.14 -16.36
N VAL A 282 -0.83 8.10 -16.08
CA VAL A 282 -1.32 6.81 -15.59
C VAL A 282 -0.56 6.30 -14.36
N ASP A 283 0.50 6.98 -13.97
CA ASP A 283 1.49 6.57 -12.98
C ASP A 283 1.48 7.46 -11.71
N GLN A 284 0.63 8.47 -11.66
CA GLN A 284 0.44 9.35 -10.50
C GLN A 284 -0.97 9.19 -9.93
N PRO A 285 -1.18 8.25 -8.99
CA PRO A 285 -2.50 7.96 -8.48
C PRO A 285 -3.07 9.12 -7.64
N VAL A 286 -4.37 9.35 -7.77
CA VAL A 286 -5.13 10.42 -7.09
C VAL A 286 -6.34 9.84 -6.37
N ASN A 287 -6.88 10.58 -5.39
CA ASN A 287 -7.99 10.11 -4.54
C ASN A 287 -9.36 10.64 -4.97
N SER A 288 -9.43 11.61 -5.88
CA SER A 288 -10.70 12.21 -6.30
C SER A 288 -10.60 12.86 -7.69
N SER A 289 -11.75 13.02 -8.35
CA SER A 289 -11.86 13.82 -9.59
C SER A 289 -11.35 15.24 -9.42
N LYS A 290 -11.55 15.87 -8.25
CA LYS A 290 -11.07 17.24 -8.00
C LYS A 290 -9.54 17.31 -8.03
N GLU A 291 -8.88 16.35 -7.40
CA GLU A 291 -7.42 16.22 -7.41
C GLU A 291 -6.90 15.90 -8.81
N ALA A 292 -7.53 14.95 -9.52
CA ALA A 292 -7.20 14.59 -10.89
C ALA A 292 -7.25 15.80 -11.84
N ARG A 293 -8.32 16.59 -11.76
CA ARG A 293 -8.49 17.81 -12.57
C ARG A 293 -7.47 18.89 -12.23
N GLN A 294 -7.12 19.03 -10.95
CA GLN A 294 -6.11 19.99 -10.50
C GLN A 294 -4.72 19.62 -11.03
N MET A 295 -4.35 18.34 -10.96
CA MET A 295 -3.11 17.81 -11.54
C MET A 295 -3.10 17.97 -13.07
N ALA A 296 -4.20 17.64 -13.75
CA ALA A 296 -4.33 17.82 -15.20
C ALA A 296 -4.17 19.29 -15.60
N GLN A 297 -4.76 20.22 -14.83
CA GLN A 297 -4.58 21.65 -15.07
C GLN A 297 -3.14 22.09 -14.84
N ALA A 298 -2.48 21.61 -13.78
CA ALA A 298 -1.09 21.94 -13.48
C ALA A 298 -0.15 21.51 -14.61
N LEU A 299 -0.28 20.26 -15.07
CA LEU A 299 0.51 19.72 -16.18
C LEU A 299 0.19 20.40 -17.52
N CYS A 300 -1.08 20.73 -17.77
CA CYS A 300 -1.47 21.49 -18.96
C CYS A 300 -0.81 22.88 -18.96
N ASN A 301 -0.78 23.54 -17.81
CA ASN A 301 -0.10 24.84 -17.65
C ASN A 301 1.43 24.70 -17.76
N GLU A 302 2.02 23.61 -17.25
CA GLU A 302 3.45 23.33 -17.36
C GLU A 302 3.88 23.21 -18.83
N LEU A 303 3.24 22.32 -19.59
CA LEU A 303 3.55 22.08 -21.00
C LEU A 303 3.38 23.36 -21.81
N SER A 304 2.24 24.03 -21.67
CA SER A 304 1.97 25.26 -22.39
C SER A 304 2.85 26.43 -21.93
N GLY A 305 3.39 26.39 -20.70
CA GLY A 305 4.35 27.38 -20.20
C GLY A 305 5.70 27.34 -20.93
N GLU A 306 6.04 26.22 -21.56
CA GLU A 306 7.25 26.08 -22.39
C GLU A 306 7.04 26.48 -23.85
N PHE A 307 5.80 26.78 -24.24
CA PHE A 307 5.48 27.19 -25.60
C PHE A 307 6.24 28.45 -26.02
N VAL A 308 6.41 29.40 -25.09
CA VAL A 308 7.19 30.63 -25.27
C VAL A 308 8.29 30.69 -24.21
N THR A 309 9.54 30.71 -24.66
CA THR A 309 10.71 30.96 -23.82
C THR A 309 11.47 32.18 -24.35
N ALA A 310 12.08 32.95 -23.47
CA ALA A 310 12.82 34.14 -23.87
C ALA A 310 13.99 34.46 -22.93
N ASP A 311 15.04 35.05 -23.48
CA ASP A 311 16.16 35.66 -22.75
C ASP A 311 16.29 37.11 -23.16
N ALA A 312 16.51 37.99 -22.19
CA ALA A 312 16.54 39.42 -22.42
C ALA A 312 17.67 40.07 -21.62
N LYS A 313 18.25 41.13 -22.16
CA LYS A 313 19.23 41.98 -21.48
C LYS A 313 18.70 43.39 -21.39
N ALA A 314 18.52 43.88 -20.17
CA ALA A 314 18.01 45.21 -19.89
C ALA A 314 19.03 46.08 -19.15
N GLU A 315 18.80 47.39 -19.20
CA GLU A 315 19.46 48.34 -18.31
C GLU A 315 19.17 47.98 -16.84
N GLY A 316 20.11 48.29 -15.96
CA GLY A 316 20.08 47.88 -14.56
C GLY A 316 18.83 48.34 -13.79
N ASN A 317 17.87 47.43 -13.58
CA ASN A 317 16.60 47.74 -12.92
C ASN A 317 16.25 46.67 -11.87
N PRO A 318 16.34 46.97 -10.57
CA PRO A 318 16.11 46.00 -9.51
C PRO A 318 14.62 45.66 -9.30
N LYS A 319 13.71 46.20 -10.13
CA LYS A 319 12.29 45.81 -10.17
C LYS A 319 12.02 44.63 -11.11
N ILE A 320 12.92 44.37 -12.05
CA ILE A 320 12.88 43.19 -12.93
C ILE A 320 13.33 42.01 -12.08
N ARG A 321 12.39 41.21 -11.57
CA ARG A 321 12.65 40.11 -10.64
C ARG A 321 11.75 38.91 -10.95
N PRO A 322 12.12 37.69 -10.57
CA PRO A 322 11.29 36.51 -10.79
C PRO A 322 9.99 36.57 -10.01
N GLY A 323 8.97 35.89 -10.52
CA GLY A 323 7.63 35.86 -9.91
C GLY A 323 6.78 37.08 -10.28
N ARG A 324 7.16 37.82 -11.33
CA ARG A 324 6.50 39.03 -11.82
C ARG A 324 6.26 38.97 -13.32
N VAL A 325 5.20 39.62 -13.77
CA VAL A 325 4.95 39.85 -15.19
C VAL A 325 5.51 41.20 -15.61
N VAL A 326 6.21 41.21 -16.73
CA VAL A 326 6.70 42.41 -17.41
C VAL A 326 6.04 42.52 -18.78
N ALA A 327 5.51 43.69 -19.09
CA ALA A 327 4.93 44.02 -20.39
C ALA A 327 6.04 44.51 -21.33
N LEU A 328 6.38 43.72 -22.34
CA LEU A 328 7.34 44.08 -23.37
C LEU A 328 6.62 44.73 -24.55
N ALA A 329 7.10 45.91 -24.96
CA ALA A 329 6.50 46.70 -26.02
C ALA A 329 7.49 47.04 -27.15
N ASN A 330 6.94 47.44 -28.30
CA ASN A 330 7.68 47.82 -29.52
C ASN A 330 8.45 46.66 -30.17
N MET A 331 7.95 45.43 -30.04
CA MET A 331 8.55 44.20 -30.60
C MET A 331 7.65 43.54 -31.66
N GLY A 332 6.72 44.31 -32.23
CA GLY A 332 5.70 43.82 -33.16
C GLY A 332 4.53 43.10 -32.48
N THR A 333 3.54 42.67 -33.26
CA THR A 333 2.28 42.09 -32.74
C THR A 333 2.45 40.71 -32.12
N ARG A 334 3.43 39.93 -32.58
CA ARG A 334 3.68 38.57 -32.08
C ARG A 334 4.50 38.54 -30.79
N TYR A 335 5.46 39.44 -30.64
CA TYR A 335 6.45 39.36 -29.55
C TYR A 335 6.27 40.43 -28.48
N SER A 336 5.50 41.50 -28.75
CA SER A 336 5.01 42.36 -27.67
C SER A 336 3.97 41.58 -26.86
N GLY A 337 3.98 41.74 -25.54
CA GLY A 337 3.10 40.98 -24.67
C GLY A 337 3.57 40.96 -23.21
N ASN A 338 2.90 40.12 -22.43
CA ASN A 338 3.17 39.93 -21.00
C ASN A 338 4.06 38.71 -20.83
N TYR A 339 5.20 38.87 -20.16
CA TYR A 339 6.17 37.82 -19.94
C TYR A 339 6.36 37.59 -18.45
N TYR A 340 6.15 36.34 -17.99
CA TYR A 340 6.38 35.94 -16.61
C TYR A 340 7.86 35.63 -16.40
N ILE A 341 8.54 36.43 -15.59
CA ILE A 341 9.96 36.24 -15.32
C ILE A 341 10.15 35.08 -14.34
N THR A 342 10.96 34.12 -14.74
CA THR A 342 11.30 32.94 -13.92
C THR A 342 12.73 32.98 -13.39
N GLY A 343 13.62 33.75 -14.03
CA GLY A 343 14.98 33.97 -13.56
C GLY A 343 15.52 35.36 -13.91
N THR A 344 16.43 35.88 -13.09
CA THR A 344 17.12 37.16 -13.33
C THR A 344 18.55 37.12 -12.83
N CYS A 345 19.48 37.61 -13.62
CA CYS A 345 20.87 37.81 -13.24
C CYS A 345 21.18 39.32 -13.24
N HIS A 346 21.30 39.88 -12.05
CA HIS A 346 21.72 41.26 -11.82
C HIS A 346 23.24 41.30 -11.71
N ARG A 347 23.92 41.99 -12.62
CA ARG A 347 25.38 42.10 -12.65
C ARG A 347 25.83 43.55 -12.53
N TYR A 348 26.61 43.82 -11.50
CA TYR A 348 27.34 45.08 -11.33
C TYR A 348 28.84 44.81 -11.50
N SER A 349 29.45 45.40 -12.51
CA SER A 349 30.87 45.26 -12.79
C SER A 349 31.40 46.53 -13.44
N HIS A 350 32.61 46.97 -13.08
CA HIS A 350 33.21 48.21 -13.58
C HIS A 350 32.27 49.43 -13.47
N ARG A 351 31.50 49.51 -12.38
CA ARG A 351 30.48 50.53 -12.11
C ARG A 351 29.26 50.55 -13.05
N VAL A 352 29.11 49.54 -13.89
CA VAL A 352 27.94 49.36 -14.77
C VAL A 352 27.04 48.27 -14.19
N TYR A 353 25.76 48.58 -14.06
CA TYR A 353 24.72 47.65 -13.61
C TYR A 353 23.85 47.23 -14.79
N LYS A 354 23.72 45.92 -15.02
CA LYS A 354 22.83 45.31 -16.02
C LYS A 354 21.94 44.26 -15.40
N THR A 355 20.78 44.03 -16.01
CA THR A 355 19.85 42.97 -15.61
C THR A 355 19.56 42.07 -16.80
N ASP A 356 20.00 40.82 -16.73
CA ASP A 356 19.57 39.79 -17.66
C ASP A 356 18.36 39.08 -17.05
N PHE A 357 17.32 38.80 -17.82
CA PHE A 357 16.15 38.07 -17.33
C PHE A 357 15.69 37.01 -18.32
N SER A 358 15.13 35.94 -17.77
CA SER A 358 14.66 34.79 -18.54
C SER A 358 13.21 34.48 -18.23
N VAL A 359 12.55 33.99 -19.27
CA VAL A 359 11.17 33.50 -19.26
C VAL A 359 11.26 32.04 -19.65
N ARG A 360 10.82 31.18 -18.73
CA ARG A 360 10.77 29.73 -18.87
C ARG A 360 9.41 29.22 -18.37
N GLY A 361 9.10 27.96 -18.65
CA GLY A 361 7.99 27.25 -18.02
C GLY A 361 8.33 26.85 -16.57
N LEU A 362 7.72 25.79 -16.06
CA LEU A 362 8.14 25.22 -14.76
C LEU A 362 9.51 24.51 -14.83
N ARG A 363 9.99 24.21 -16.04
CA ARG A 363 11.33 23.66 -16.27
C ARG A 363 12.30 24.75 -16.66
N GLU A 364 13.48 24.72 -16.05
CA GLU A 364 14.56 25.70 -16.23
C GLU A 364 15.14 25.69 -17.66
N GLY A 365 15.09 24.55 -18.34
CA GLY A 365 15.68 24.37 -19.68
C GLY A 365 17.21 24.28 -19.67
N SER A 366 17.83 24.06 -18.50
CA SER A 366 19.28 23.85 -18.39
C SER A 366 19.70 22.49 -18.95
N LEU A 367 20.98 22.34 -19.33
CA LEU A 367 21.51 21.05 -19.80
C LEU A 367 21.24 19.93 -18.80
N LEU A 368 21.29 20.23 -17.49
CA LEU A 368 20.97 19.27 -16.43
C LEU A 368 19.50 18.82 -16.46
N SER A 369 18.57 19.71 -16.82
CA SER A 369 17.15 19.36 -17.02
C SER A 369 16.90 18.54 -18.29
N THR A 370 17.79 18.63 -19.29
CA THR A 370 17.72 17.85 -20.54
C THR A 370 18.46 16.52 -20.47
N LEU A 371 19.44 16.39 -19.56
CA LEU A 371 20.11 15.13 -19.31
C LEU A 371 19.14 14.19 -18.59
N PRO A 372 18.99 12.93 -19.03
CA PRO A 372 18.19 11.98 -18.28
C PRO A 372 18.79 11.87 -16.87
N PRO A 373 18.01 12.07 -15.80
CA PRO A 373 18.53 11.91 -14.46
C PRO A 373 19.09 10.50 -14.32
N LYS A 374 20.19 10.35 -13.57
CA LYS A 374 20.65 9.01 -13.17
C LYS A 374 19.46 8.31 -12.53
N THR A 375 19.05 7.18 -13.08
CA THR A 375 17.90 6.40 -12.61
C THR A 375 18.22 5.80 -11.23
N HIS A 376 18.05 6.60 -10.19
CA HIS A 376 17.96 6.11 -8.81
C HIS A 376 16.49 5.82 -8.54
N LEU A 377 16.16 4.54 -8.36
CA LEU A 377 14.82 4.14 -7.94
C LEU A 377 14.54 4.73 -6.55
N GLN A 378 13.43 5.44 -6.43
CA GLN A 378 12.92 5.88 -5.13
C GLN A 378 12.46 4.66 -4.32
N PRO A 379 12.40 4.74 -2.98
CA PRO A 379 11.93 3.62 -2.16
C PRO A 379 10.57 3.06 -2.61
N GLY A 380 9.59 3.92 -2.92
CA GLY A 380 8.30 3.51 -3.49
C GLY A 380 8.39 2.77 -4.82
N GLN A 381 9.43 2.99 -5.62
CA GLN A 381 9.66 2.27 -6.89
C GLN A 381 10.36 0.92 -6.72
N THR A 382 10.54 0.48 -5.47
CA THR A 382 11.14 -0.81 -5.11
C THR A 382 10.22 -1.61 -4.17
N LEU A 383 10.63 -2.84 -3.83
CA LEU A 383 9.97 -3.61 -2.77
C LEU A 383 10.65 -3.29 -1.44
N LEU A 384 9.85 -3.02 -0.41
CA LEU A 384 10.34 -2.76 0.94
C LEU A 384 9.93 -3.86 1.91
N VAL A 385 10.78 -4.12 2.89
CA VAL A 385 10.41 -4.91 4.07
C VAL A 385 9.62 -4.00 5.01
N GLY A 386 8.42 -4.44 5.40
CA GLY A 386 7.57 -3.79 6.38
C GLY A 386 7.41 -4.65 7.63
N LEU A 387 7.27 -4.02 8.78
CA LEU A 387 6.83 -4.68 10.01
C LEU A 387 5.41 -4.22 10.31
N VAL A 388 4.47 -5.14 10.45
CA VAL A 388 3.07 -4.80 10.70
C VAL A 388 2.91 -4.10 12.04
N THR A 389 2.26 -2.94 12.05
CA THR A 389 2.03 -2.14 13.26
C THR A 389 0.57 -2.10 13.66
N ASN A 390 -0.35 -2.22 12.69
CA ASN A 390 -1.78 -2.12 12.94
C ASN A 390 -2.57 -2.93 11.90
N ASN A 391 -3.42 -3.85 12.37
CA ASN A 391 -4.31 -4.65 11.53
C ASN A 391 -5.81 -4.39 11.80
N LYS A 392 -6.14 -3.36 12.59
CA LYS A 392 -7.51 -2.94 12.88
C LYS A 392 -7.97 -1.89 11.87
N ASP A 393 -8.26 -2.32 10.65
CA ASP A 393 -8.71 -1.43 9.58
C ASP A 393 -10.06 -0.76 9.91
N PRO A 394 -10.13 0.58 10.03
CA PRO A 394 -11.37 1.28 10.35
C PRO A 394 -12.45 1.18 9.26
N LYS A 395 -12.08 0.79 8.03
CA LYS A 395 -13.03 0.61 6.92
C LYS A 395 -13.42 -0.84 6.68
N ASP A 396 -12.90 -1.79 7.47
CA ASP A 396 -13.15 -3.23 7.33
C ASP A 396 -12.83 -3.80 5.94
N TRP A 397 -11.76 -3.32 5.30
CA TRP A 397 -11.30 -3.79 3.98
C TRP A 397 -10.17 -4.83 4.07
N GLY A 398 -9.79 -5.24 5.28
CA GLY A 398 -8.66 -6.16 5.49
C GLY A 398 -7.31 -5.55 5.15
N ARG A 399 -7.13 -4.24 5.40
CA ARG A 399 -5.84 -3.56 5.24
C ARG A 399 -5.02 -3.61 6.53
N VAL A 400 -3.71 -3.44 6.40
CA VAL A 400 -2.80 -3.30 7.53
C VAL A 400 -1.89 -2.09 7.35
N LYS A 401 -1.39 -1.51 8.44
CA LYS A 401 -0.26 -0.57 8.40
C LYS A 401 1.02 -1.28 8.77
N VAL A 402 2.12 -0.78 8.22
CA VAL A 402 3.47 -1.23 8.54
C VAL A 402 4.35 -0.05 8.89
N LYS A 403 5.52 -0.30 9.48
CA LYS A 403 6.66 0.63 9.47
C LYS A 403 7.73 0.08 8.55
N PHE A 404 8.52 0.96 7.94
CA PHE A 404 9.60 0.59 7.01
C PHE A 404 10.96 0.76 7.69
N PRO A 405 11.60 -0.32 8.22
CA PRO A 405 12.79 -0.19 9.07
C PRO A 405 13.98 0.50 8.40
N THR A 406 14.10 0.38 7.07
CA THR A 406 15.16 1.04 6.27
C THR A 406 14.92 2.52 6.03
N LEU A 407 13.71 3.03 6.29
CA LEU A 407 13.36 4.45 6.13
C LEU A 407 13.17 5.13 7.48
N THR A 408 12.29 4.58 8.32
CA THR A 408 11.97 5.12 9.65
C THR A 408 11.34 4.05 10.53
N MET A 409 11.76 4.03 11.80
CA MET A 409 11.15 3.19 12.83
C MET A 409 10.06 3.91 13.63
N LYS A 410 9.84 5.20 13.36
CA LYS A 410 8.93 6.07 14.14
C LYS A 410 7.57 6.23 13.47
N ASP A 411 7.55 6.35 12.15
CA ASP A 411 6.34 6.62 11.38
C ASP A 411 5.77 5.34 10.79
N GLU A 412 4.44 5.24 10.78
CA GLU A 412 3.71 4.18 10.08
C GLU A 412 3.44 4.55 8.63
N SER A 413 3.20 3.55 7.80
CA SER A 413 2.73 3.66 6.43
C SER A 413 1.26 4.10 6.35
N HIS A 414 0.81 4.41 5.14
CA HIS A 414 -0.62 4.35 4.82
C HIS A 414 -1.15 2.90 5.02
N TRP A 415 -2.45 2.75 5.23
CA TRP A 415 -3.17 1.49 5.10
C TRP A 415 -2.84 0.79 3.77
N ALA A 416 -2.25 -0.40 3.85
CA ALA A 416 -1.86 -1.25 2.74
C ALA A 416 -2.88 -2.36 2.50
N ARG A 417 -3.25 -2.58 1.24
CA ARG A 417 -4.14 -3.70 0.86
C ARG A 417 -3.37 -5.01 0.88
N VAL A 418 -3.94 -6.05 1.48
CA VAL A 418 -3.31 -7.39 1.53
C VAL A 418 -3.72 -8.21 0.32
N VAL A 419 -2.76 -8.79 -0.39
CA VAL A 419 -3.01 -9.72 -1.49
C VAL A 419 -3.64 -11.01 -0.94
N GLY A 420 -4.82 -11.37 -1.44
CA GLY A 420 -5.52 -12.60 -1.08
C GLY A 420 -5.66 -13.57 -2.25
N LEU A 421 -5.55 -14.88 -1.99
CA LEU A 421 -5.71 -15.91 -3.02
C LEU A 421 -7.19 -16.02 -3.40
N GLY A 422 -7.51 -15.77 -4.68
CA GLY A 422 -8.89 -15.83 -5.18
C GLY A 422 -9.81 -14.76 -4.60
N ALA A 423 -9.26 -13.62 -4.13
CA ALA A 423 -10.01 -12.53 -3.52
C ALA A 423 -11.12 -11.99 -4.46
N GLY A 424 -12.35 -11.94 -3.95
CA GLY A 424 -13.52 -11.43 -4.65
C GLY A 424 -14.65 -11.09 -3.68
N ASN A 425 -15.83 -10.76 -4.21
CA ASN A 425 -16.99 -10.40 -3.38
C ASN A 425 -17.37 -11.55 -2.43
N ALA A 426 -17.15 -11.36 -1.12
CA ALA A 426 -17.40 -12.34 -0.06
C ALA A 426 -16.78 -13.74 -0.31
N ARG A 427 -15.64 -13.83 -1.01
CA ARG A 427 -14.96 -15.09 -1.30
C ARG A 427 -13.45 -14.92 -1.43
N GLY A 428 -12.72 -16.02 -1.24
CA GLY A 428 -11.26 -16.09 -1.33
C GLY A 428 -10.63 -16.58 -0.03
N PHE A 429 -9.31 -16.76 -0.04
CA PHE A 429 -8.53 -17.04 1.15
C PHE A 429 -8.18 -15.73 1.86
N TYR A 430 -8.75 -15.54 3.05
CA TYR A 430 -8.56 -14.34 3.86
C TYR A 430 -7.70 -14.67 5.08
N CYS A 431 -6.44 -14.24 5.05
CA CYS A 431 -5.47 -14.43 6.12
C CYS A 431 -4.71 -13.12 6.32
N LEU A 432 -5.06 -12.38 7.36
CA LEU A 432 -4.37 -11.13 7.69
C LEU A 432 -3.07 -11.39 8.44
N PRO A 433 -1.99 -10.67 8.11
CA PRO A 433 -0.79 -10.62 8.93
C PRO A 433 -1.07 -10.13 10.36
N GLU A 434 -0.31 -10.62 11.32
CA GLU A 434 -0.36 -10.18 12.71
C GLU A 434 0.59 -9.01 12.97
N ILE A 435 0.39 -8.31 14.08
CA ILE A 435 1.30 -7.24 14.52
C ILE A 435 2.69 -7.86 14.76
N ASP A 436 3.72 -7.11 14.36
CA ASP A 436 5.14 -7.49 14.34
C ASP A 436 5.55 -8.54 13.29
N ASP A 437 4.63 -9.07 12.48
CA ASP A 437 5.00 -9.91 11.34
C ASP A 437 5.83 -9.11 10.31
N GLU A 438 6.87 -9.76 9.78
CA GLU A 438 7.66 -9.25 8.66
C GLU A 438 6.96 -9.54 7.33
N VAL A 439 6.73 -8.49 6.55
CA VAL A 439 5.97 -8.55 5.30
C VAL A 439 6.70 -7.87 4.15
N LEU A 440 6.50 -8.38 2.94
CA LEU A 440 6.98 -7.75 1.71
C LEU A 440 5.94 -6.76 1.19
N VAL A 441 6.36 -5.53 0.95
CA VAL A 441 5.48 -4.41 0.55
C VAL A 441 5.84 -3.93 -0.86
N ALA A 442 4.81 -3.83 -1.71
CA ALA A 442 4.89 -3.23 -3.04
C ALA A 442 4.01 -1.98 -3.13
N PHE A 443 4.16 -1.19 -4.19
CA PHE A 443 3.52 0.12 -4.31
C PHE A 443 2.89 0.32 -5.69
N GLU A 444 1.64 0.79 -5.72
CA GLU A 444 0.92 1.08 -6.97
C GLU A 444 1.67 2.14 -7.79
N HIS A 445 2.07 1.81 -9.02
CA HIS A 445 2.85 2.70 -9.89
C HIS A 445 4.17 3.24 -9.28
N GLY A 446 4.67 2.59 -8.23
CA GLY A 446 5.83 3.08 -7.50
C GLY A 446 5.54 4.20 -6.49
N ASP A 447 4.26 4.46 -6.17
CA ASP A 447 3.85 5.48 -5.20
C ASP A 447 3.78 4.90 -3.78
N ILE A 448 4.68 5.35 -2.90
CA ILE A 448 4.76 4.89 -1.50
C ILE A 448 3.46 5.11 -0.69
N HIS A 449 2.59 6.00 -1.16
CA HIS A 449 1.27 6.28 -0.56
C HIS A 449 0.19 5.25 -0.95
N ARG A 450 0.50 4.33 -1.88
CA ARG A 450 -0.38 3.24 -2.33
C ARG A 450 0.23 1.85 -2.07
N PRO A 451 0.46 1.47 -0.80
CA PRO A 451 1.10 0.20 -0.48
C PRO A 451 0.18 -1.02 -0.63
N TYR A 452 0.79 -2.15 -1.00
CA TYR A 452 0.22 -3.50 -1.00
C TYR A 452 1.11 -4.43 -0.17
N ILE A 453 0.49 -5.27 0.65
CA ILE A 453 1.19 -6.40 1.26
C ILE A 453 1.11 -7.58 0.31
N ILE A 454 2.27 -8.03 -0.17
CA ILE A 454 2.38 -9.19 -1.06
C ILE A 454 2.26 -10.49 -0.26
N GLY A 455 2.86 -10.54 0.92
CA GLY A 455 2.82 -11.69 1.82
C GLY A 455 3.81 -11.55 2.99
N GLY A 456 3.67 -12.42 3.98
CA GLY A 456 4.62 -12.56 5.08
C GLY A 456 5.86 -13.36 4.67
N VAL A 457 7.00 -13.03 5.29
CA VAL A 457 8.27 -13.74 5.06
C VAL A 457 8.83 -14.24 6.40
N TRP A 458 9.32 -15.47 6.40
CA TRP A 458 10.04 -16.02 7.56
C TRP A 458 11.46 -15.44 7.64
N ASN A 459 11.98 -15.32 8.86
CA ASN A 459 13.29 -14.72 9.10
C ASN A 459 14.08 -15.50 10.18
N GLY A 460 15.20 -14.93 10.62
CA GLY A 460 16.07 -15.55 11.64
C GLY A 460 15.39 -15.79 12.99
N LYS A 461 14.29 -15.09 13.30
CA LYS A 461 13.50 -15.18 14.52
C LYS A 461 12.19 -15.93 14.29
N ASP A 462 11.42 -15.55 13.28
CA ASP A 462 10.12 -16.11 12.93
C ASP A 462 10.32 -17.33 12.02
N LYS A 463 10.27 -18.52 12.64
CA LYS A 463 10.61 -19.79 11.99
C LYS A 463 9.50 -20.31 11.08
N THR A 464 9.91 -21.08 10.08
CA THR A 464 9.00 -21.87 9.24
C THR A 464 8.18 -22.86 10.08
N VAL A 465 7.02 -23.26 9.55
CA VAL A 465 6.08 -24.18 10.24
C VAL A 465 6.74 -25.53 10.56
N GLU A 466 7.46 -26.08 9.60
CA GLU A 466 8.25 -27.31 9.71
C GLU A 466 9.74 -26.99 9.59
N THR A 467 10.60 -27.87 10.09
CA THR A 467 12.04 -27.73 9.81
C THR A 467 12.32 -28.13 8.36
N VAL A 468 13.37 -27.54 7.78
CA VAL A 468 13.80 -27.88 6.40
C VAL A 468 14.16 -29.37 6.28
N ASN A 469 14.78 -29.95 7.33
CA ASN A 469 15.17 -31.35 7.36
C ASN A 469 13.98 -32.32 7.38
N ASP A 470 12.86 -31.93 8.01
CA ASP A 470 11.64 -32.74 8.01
C ASP A 470 10.86 -32.58 6.69
N THR A 471 10.96 -31.39 6.09
CA THR A 471 10.26 -30.99 4.85
C THR A 471 10.90 -31.54 3.59
N ILE A 472 12.23 -31.67 3.57
CA ILE A 472 12.99 -32.11 2.41
C ILE A 472 13.64 -33.45 2.70
N LYS A 473 13.40 -34.42 1.80
CA LYS A 473 14.05 -35.72 1.84
C LYS A 473 14.46 -36.10 0.43
N ASN A 474 15.70 -36.59 0.28
CA ASN A 474 16.30 -36.92 -1.01
C ASN A 474 16.18 -35.82 -2.08
N GLY A 475 16.28 -34.55 -1.66
CA GLY A 475 16.15 -33.38 -2.55
C GLY A 475 14.73 -33.06 -3.02
N LYS A 476 13.69 -33.72 -2.48
CA LYS A 476 12.28 -33.49 -2.81
C LYS A 476 11.52 -32.95 -1.61
N VAL A 477 10.54 -32.08 -1.87
CA VAL A 477 9.64 -31.54 -0.84
C VAL A 477 8.55 -32.58 -0.53
N ARG A 478 8.59 -33.11 0.69
CA ARG A 478 7.66 -34.13 1.18
C ARG A 478 6.56 -33.62 2.11
N LEU A 479 6.72 -32.46 2.74
CA LEU A 479 5.71 -31.85 3.61
C LEU A 479 5.24 -30.51 3.04
N ARG A 480 3.92 -30.31 3.00
CA ARG A 480 3.28 -29.00 2.78
C ARG A 480 2.28 -28.77 3.90
N THR A 481 2.63 -27.90 4.84
CA THR A 481 1.82 -27.66 6.05
C THR A 481 1.25 -26.24 6.04
N ILE A 482 -0.07 -26.13 6.24
CA ILE A 482 -0.75 -24.90 6.63
C ILE A 482 -0.92 -24.96 8.15
N LYS A 483 -0.45 -23.96 8.88
CA LYS A 483 -0.61 -23.88 10.34
C LYS A 483 -1.10 -22.50 10.76
N THR A 484 -2.15 -22.46 11.57
CA THR A 484 -2.66 -21.22 12.16
C THR A 484 -1.87 -20.84 13.42
N ARG A 485 -1.94 -19.57 13.86
CA ARG A 485 -1.28 -19.12 15.10
C ARG A 485 -1.60 -19.99 16.31
N THR A 486 -2.83 -20.44 16.45
CA THR A 486 -3.25 -21.24 17.60
C THR A 486 -2.80 -22.70 17.50
N GLY A 487 -2.41 -23.18 16.31
CA GLY A 487 -1.85 -24.51 16.10
C GLY A 487 -2.78 -25.50 15.39
N HIS A 488 -3.83 -25.06 14.71
CA HIS A 488 -4.57 -25.93 13.78
C HIS A 488 -3.72 -26.17 12.53
N THR A 489 -3.70 -27.40 12.02
CA THR A 489 -2.89 -27.79 10.87
C THR A 489 -3.71 -28.51 9.79
N ILE A 490 -3.34 -28.24 8.54
CA ILE A 490 -3.63 -29.11 7.39
C ILE A 490 -2.27 -29.46 6.79
N GLN A 491 -1.96 -30.75 6.70
CA GLN A 491 -0.66 -31.22 6.23
C GLN A 491 -0.85 -32.22 5.09
N PHE A 492 -0.15 -31.97 3.99
CA PHE A 492 0.00 -32.92 2.88
C PHE A 492 1.37 -33.57 3.01
N VAL A 493 1.39 -34.90 3.10
CA VAL A 493 2.59 -35.72 3.22
C VAL A 493 2.73 -36.55 1.94
N GLU A 494 3.76 -36.25 1.14
CA GLU A 494 3.95 -36.88 -0.19
C GLU A 494 4.65 -38.24 -0.11
N GLU A 495 5.41 -38.48 0.96
CA GLU A 495 6.15 -39.72 1.14
C GLU A 495 6.35 -40.09 2.61
N ASP A 496 6.45 -41.39 2.86
CA ASP A 496 6.74 -41.96 4.17
C ASP A 496 8.09 -41.48 4.69
N ASP A 497 8.10 -41.08 5.95
CA ASP A 497 9.30 -41.01 6.76
C ASP A 497 9.01 -41.48 8.17
N LYS A 498 10.05 -41.86 8.92
CA LYS A 498 10.03 -42.46 10.27
C LYS A 498 8.71 -42.35 11.05
N ARG A 499 8.17 -41.13 11.22
CA ARG A 499 6.98 -40.82 12.04
C ARG A 499 5.72 -40.41 11.27
N SER A 500 5.78 -40.21 9.96
CA SER A 500 4.67 -39.67 9.16
C SER A 500 4.47 -40.47 7.88
N LYS A 501 3.23 -40.82 7.59
CA LYS A 501 2.84 -41.63 6.43
C LYS A 501 2.30 -40.75 5.32
N ALA A 502 2.47 -41.17 4.06
CA ALA A 502 1.89 -40.44 2.93
C ALA A 502 0.37 -40.32 3.09
N GLY A 503 -0.17 -39.13 2.81
CA GLY A 503 -1.58 -38.82 3.04
C GLY A 503 -1.87 -37.36 3.36
N ILE A 504 -3.12 -37.09 3.77
CA ILE A 504 -3.61 -35.76 4.16
C ILE A 504 -4.09 -35.82 5.61
N TYR A 505 -3.61 -34.88 6.43
CA TYR A 505 -3.89 -34.82 7.86
C TYR A 505 -4.46 -33.46 8.23
N ILE A 506 -5.61 -33.46 8.89
CA ILE A 506 -6.24 -32.25 9.43
C ILE A 506 -6.27 -32.39 10.95
N THR A 507 -5.57 -31.51 11.66
CA THR A 507 -5.49 -31.57 13.12
C THR A 507 -5.90 -30.25 13.74
N THR A 508 -6.79 -30.31 14.71
CA THR A 508 -7.14 -29.13 15.51
C THR A 508 -6.20 -28.99 16.70
N LYS A 509 -6.00 -27.75 17.20
CA LYS A 509 -5.23 -27.51 18.44
C LYS A 509 -5.69 -28.40 19.61
N SER A 510 -7.00 -28.63 19.72
CA SER A 510 -7.59 -29.41 20.82
C SER A 510 -7.45 -30.93 20.66
N GLY A 511 -6.87 -31.41 19.56
CA GLY A 511 -6.58 -32.84 19.36
C GLY A 511 -7.66 -33.64 18.64
N HIS A 512 -8.61 -33.01 17.94
CA HIS A 512 -9.43 -33.70 16.94
C HIS A 512 -8.65 -33.83 15.63
N HIS A 513 -8.75 -34.99 14.96
CA HIS A 513 -8.08 -35.22 13.69
C HIS A 513 -8.94 -35.96 12.65
N ILE A 514 -8.61 -35.69 11.39
CA ILE A 514 -9.08 -36.43 10.22
C ILE A 514 -7.84 -36.84 9.44
N ASP A 515 -7.65 -38.14 9.27
CA ASP A 515 -6.47 -38.72 8.65
C ASP A 515 -6.89 -39.50 7.41
N LEU A 516 -6.38 -39.10 6.25
CA LEU A 516 -6.49 -39.82 4.98
C LEU A 516 -5.11 -40.41 4.69
N ASN A 517 -4.89 -41.68 5.05
CA ASN A 517 -3.58 -42.31 5.02
C ASN A 517 -3.47 -43.28 3.85
N ASP A 518 -2.70 -42.90 2.83
CA ASP A 518 -2.52 -43.68 1.60
C ASP A 518 -1.59 -44.88 1.81
N SER A 519 -0.55 -44.72 2.64
CA SER A 519 0.43 -45.78 2.90
C SER A 519 -0.18 -46.95 3.67
N GLU A 520 -1.00 -46.66 4.65
CA GLU A 520 -1.71 -47.65 5.46
C GLU A 520 -3.14 -47.91 4.97
N LYS A 521 -3.61 -47.21 3.93
CA LYS A 521 -4.89 -47.45 3.27
C LYS A 521 -6.09 -47.36 4.22
N PHE A 522 -6.21 -46.23 4.90
CA PHE A 522 -7.37 -45.97 5.75
C PHE A 522 -7.79 -44.50 5.76
N ILE A 523 -9.05 -44.27 6.13
CA ILE A 523 -9.55 -42.96 6.54
C ILE A 523 -10.03 -43.06 7.99
N GLU A 524 -9.60 -42.13 8.84
CA GLU A 524 -9.98 -42.08 10.25
C GLU A 524 -10.45 -40.68 10.66
N ILE A 525 -11.54 -40.63 11.41
CA ILE A 525 -12.02 -39.42 12.09
C ILE A 525 -12.00 -39.72 13.57
N GLU A 526 -11.17 -39.01 14.32
CA GLU A 526 -11.08 -39.17 15.78
C GLU A 526 -11.27 -37.83 16.49
N THR A 527 -12.04 -37.89 17.57
CA THR A 527 -12.21 -36.77 18.48
C THR A 527 -11.16 -36.81 19.59
N ALA A 528 -10.85 -35.66 20.20
CA ALA A 528 -10.00 -35.62 21.40
C ALA A 528 -10.49 -36.55 22.54
N GLY A 529 -11.79 -36.86 22.57
CA GLY A 529 -12.41 -37.80 23.50
C GLY A 529 -12.30 -39.28 23.12
N ARG A 530 -11.60 -39.63 22.04
CA ARG A 530 -11.40 -41.01 21.52
C ARG A 530 -12.68 -41.69 21.01
N HIS A 531 -13.61 -40.93 20.45
CA HIS A 531 -14.61 -41.47 19.52
C HIS A 531 -13.98 -41.57 18.13
N ILE A 532 -14.14 -42.72 17.47
CA ILE A 532 -13.44 -43.08 16.23
C ILE A 532 -14.45 -43.56 15.20
N ILE A 533 -14.31 -43.08 13.96
CA ILE A 533 -14.85 -43.73 12.76
C ILE A 533 -13.65 -44.07 11.88
N ARG A 534 -13.48 -45.35 11.56
CA ARG A 534 -12.35 -45.84 10.77
C ARG A 534 -12.84 -46.69 9.61
N MET A 535 -12.34 -46.39 8.43
CA MET A 535 -12.54 -47.17 7.20
C MET A 535 -11.18 -47.71 6.76
N ASP A 536 -10.97 -49.02 6.85
CA ASP A 536 -9.69 -49.67 6.56
C ASP A 536 -9.82 -50.54 5.30
N ASP A 537 -8.96 -50.30 4.31
CA ASP A 537 -8.96 -50.96 3.00
C ASP A 537 -7.81 -51.96 2.85
N LYS A 538 -7.08 -52.28 3.93
CA LYS A 538 -6.03 -53.32 3.84
C LYS A 538 -6.69 -54.65 3.50
N LEU A 539 -6.04 -55.43 2.66
CA LEU A 539 -6.55 -56.71 2.14
C LEU A 539 -7.02 -57.69 3.23
N ARG A 540 -6.48 -57.59 4.45
CA ARG A 540 -6.80 -58.47 5.59
C ARG A 540 -7.74 -57.84 6.63
N SER A 541 -8.16 -56.59 6.43
CA SER A 541 -8.98 -55.83 7.38
C SER A 541 -9.93 -54.87 6.67
N LYS A 542 -10.57 -55.32 5.58
CA LYS A 542 -11.63 -54.56 4.90
C LYS A 542 -12.81 -54.37 5.85
N GLU A 543 -12.76 -53.29 6.62
CA GLU A 543 -13.62 -53.07 7.77
C GLU A 543 -13.95 -51.59 7.94
N ILE A 544 -15.23 -51.32 8.18
CA ILE A 544 -15.73 -50.03 8.66
C ILE A 544 -16.09 -50.19 10.13
N GLU A 545 -15.41 -49.45 11.01
CA GLU A 545 -15.60 -49.48 12.45
C GLU A 545 -16.06 -48.12 12.98
N ILE A 546 -17.14 -48.11 13.77
CA ILE A 546 -17.58 -46.97 14.57
C ILE A 546 -17.42 -47.35 16.04
N LYS A 547 -16.59 -46.60 16.77
CA LYS A 547 -16.27 -46.87 18.17
C LYS A 547 -16.46 -45.63 19.03
N THR A 548 -17.21 -45.79 20.10
CA THR A 548 -17.34 -44.75 21.13
C THR A 548 -16.24 -44.90 22.19
N ALA A 549 -15.89 -43.78 22.85
CA ALA A 549 -15.02 -43.81 24.03
C ALA A 549 -15.51 -44.78 25.12
N GLY A 550 -16.83 -44.95 25.22
CA GLY A 550 -17.51 -45.87 26.13
C GLY A 550 -17.47 -47.35 25.73
N ARG A 551 -16.78 -47.72 24.63
CA ARG A 551 -16.64 -49.09 24.10
C ARG A 551 -17.90 -49.70 23.45
N ASN A 552 -18.90 -48.90 23.10
CA ASN A 552 -19.90 -49.34 22.13
C ASN A 552 -19.27 -49.34 20.73
N GLN A 553 -19.60 -50.35 19.92
CA GLN A 553 -18.95 -50.62 18.64
C GLN A 553 -19.96 -51.11 17.60
N VAL A 554 -19.83 -50.62 16.37
CA VAL A 554 -20.44 -51.19 15.17
C VAL A 554 -19.32 -51.50 14.19
N SER A 555 -19.31 -52.70 13.62
CA SER A 555 -18.27 -53.17 12.70
C SER A 555 -18.93 -53.86 11.50
N LEU A 556 -18.58 -53.42 10.30
CA LEU A 556 -18.93 -54.04 9.03
C LEU A 556 -17.65 -54.60 8.43
N ASN A 557 -17.49 -55.93 8.39
CA ASN A 557 -16.24 -56.56 8.03
C ASN A 557 -16.45 -57.53 6.85
N ASP A 558 -15.96 -57.16 5.68
CA ASP A 558 -16.09 -57.94 4.45
C ASP A 558 -15.20 -59.18 4.46
N THR A 559 -14.01 -59.08 5.08
CA THR A 559 -13.06 -60.21 5.19
C THR A 559 -13.65 -61.37 5.98
N ARG A 560 -14.47 -61.07 6.99
CA ARG A 560 -15.19 -62.05 7.81
C ARG A 560 -16.63 -62.28 7.34
N SER A 561 -17.12 -61.45 6.42
CA SER A 561 -18.50 -61.40 5.98
C SER A 561 -19.47 -61.32 7.18
N THR A 562 -19.19 -60.37 8.08
CA THR A 562 -19.97 -60.15 9.29
C THR A 562 -20.30 -58.69 9.52
N ILE A 563 -21.50 -58.43 10.03
CA ILE A 563 -21.88 -57.15 10.65
C ILE A 563 -22.06 -57.41 12.14
N ASN A 564 -21.37 -56.64 13.00
CA ASN A 564 -21.42 -56.77 14.45
C ASN A 564 -21.85 -55.46 15.10
N ILE A 565 -22.83 -55.53 16.00
CA ILE A 565 -23.21 -54.45 16.91
C ILE A 565 -22.95 -54.94 18.33
N ARG A 566 -22.12 -54.20 19.06
CA ARG A 566 -21.73 -54.52 20.43
C ARG A 566 -21.93 -53.33 21.35
N THR A 567 -22.62 -53.55 22.46
CA THR A 567 -22.70 -52.57 23.55
C THR A 567 -21.62 -52.85 24.60
N ARG A 568 -21.30 -51.83 25.40
CA ARG A 568 -20.38 -51.97 26.55
C ARG A 568 -20.82 -53.08 27.52
N ALA A 569 -22.12 -53.28 27.67
CA ALA A 569 -22.72 -54.25 28.58
C ALA A 569 -22.70 -55.70 28.06
N GLY A 570 -22.12 -55.95 26.88
CA GLY A 570 -21.98 -57.30 26.33
C GLY A 570 -23.20 -57.82 25.58
N GLN A 571 -24.08 -56.94 25.11
CA GLN A 571 -25.10 -57.32 24.12
C GLN A 571 -24.43 -57.41 22.74
N HIS A 572 -24.82 -58.42 21.98
CA HIS A 572 -24.28 -58.71 20.66
C HIS A 572 -25.41 -58.99 19.67
N LEU A 573 -25.41 -58.26 18.55
CA LEU A 573 -26.14 -58.62 17.34
C LEU A 573 -25.12 -58.86 16.23
N THR A 574 -25.11 -60.07 15.69
CA THR A 574 -24.20 -60.47 14.62
C THR A 574 -25.00 -60.99 13.42
N PHE A 575 -24.79 -60.39 12.26
CA PHE A 575 -25.16 -60.94 10.97
C PHE A 575 -23.92 -61.62 10.39
N ARG A 576 -24.04 -62.88 9.98
CA ARG A 576 -22.96 -63.65 9.37
C ARG A 576 -23.46 -64.28 8.09
N ASP A 577 -22.93 -63.83 6.96
CA ASP A 577 -23.32 -64.36 5.65
C ASP A 577 -22.90 -65.84 5.49
N PRO A 578 -21.70 -66.28 5.93
CA PRO A 578 -21.38 -67.70 6.01
C PRO A 578 -22.36 -68.44 6.94
N GLY A 579 -23.24 -69.24 6.33
CA GLY A 579 -24.31 -69.94 7.03
C GLY A 579 -25.60 -69.14 7.25
N MET A 580 -25.70 -67.92 6.69
CA MET A 580 -26.89 -67.05 6.73
C MET A 580 -27.49 -66.91 8.13
N MET A 581 -26.62 -66.64 9.12
CA MET A 581 -26.96 -66.71 10.53
C MET A 581 -27.09 -65.31 11.14
N ILE A 582 -28.24 -65.06 11.77
CA ILE A 582 -28.45 -63.89 12.63
C ILE A 582 -28.40 -64.36 14.08
N ASN A 583 -27.42 -63.89 14.85
CA ASN A 583 -27.32 -64.18 16.28
C ASN A 583 -27.65 -62.93 17.09
N LEU A 584 -28.69 -63.02 17.93
CA LEU A 584 -28.99 -62.04 18.96
C LEU A 584 -28.70 -62.64 20.33
N ARG A 585 -27.69 -62.11 21.02
CA ARG A 585 -27.31 -62.54 22.38
C ARG A 585 -27.38 -61.36 23.34
N THR A 586 -28.18 -61.50 24.38
CA THR A 586 -28.30 -60.49 25.44
C THR A 586 -28.41 -61.18 26.80
N PRO A 587 -27.81 -60.60 27.86
CA PRO A 587 -28.05 -61.05 29.23
C PRO A 587 -29.41 -60.58 29.78
N GLY A 588 -30.07 -59.63 29.09
CA GLY A 588 -31.37 -59.07 29.50
C GLY A 588 -32.56 -59.63 28.71
N MET A 589 -33.72 -59.00 28.89
CA MET A 589 -34.97 -59.33 28.19
C MET A 589 -34.93 -58.90 26.71
N ILE A 590 -35.61 -59.64 25.84
CA ILE A 590 -35.92 -59.26 24.45
C ILE A 590 -37.44 -59.10 24.34
N ASN A 591 -37.91 -57.91 23.96
CA ASN A 591 -39.32 -57.64 23.66
C ASN A 591 -39.54 -57.55 22.15
N VAL A 592 -40.60 -58.19 21.64
CA VAL A 592 -40.99 -58.16 20.22
C VAL A 592 -42.48 -57.85 20.14
N ASP A 593 -42.81 -56.57 20.00
CA ASP A 593 -44.19 -56.06 20.00
C ASP A 593 -44.62 -55.66 18.58
N GLY A 594 -45.71 -56.25 18.07
CA GLY A 594 -46.28 -55.92 16.77
C GLY A 594 -47.72 -55.46 16.90
N ALA A 595 -48.02 -54.22 16.46
CA ALA A 595 -49.37 -53.65 16.57
C ALA A 595 -50.41 -54.37 15.70
N ALA A 596 -50.00 -54.90 14.54
CA ALA A 596 -50.87 -55.66 13.64
C ALA A 596 -50.65 -57.16 13.79
N ALA A 597 -49.43 -57.64 13.48
CA ALA A 597 -49.07 -59.04 13.60
C ALA A 597 -47.54 -59.21 13.73
N VAL A 598 -47.12 -60.30 14.35
CA VAL A 598 -45.75 -60.82 14.29
C VAL A 598 -45.80 -62.18 13.62
N ASN A 599 -45.19 -62.30 12.43
CA ASN A 599 -45.19 -63.54 11.64
C ASN A 599 -43.83 -64.23 11.73
N VAL A 600 -43.80 -65.48 12.18
CA VAL A 600 -42.60 -66.33 12.21
C VAL A 600 -42.84 -67.54 11.32
N LYS A 601 -42.15 -67.61 10.17
CA LYS A 601 -42.26 -68.69 9.19
C LYS A 601 -40.88 -69.27 8.92
N SER A 602 -40.76 -70.60 8.95
CA SER A 602 -39.52 -71.33 8.62
C SER A 602 -39.83 -72.45 7.64
N GLY A 603 -38.93 -72.69 6.67
CA GLY A 603 -38.96 -73.91 5.84
C GLY A 603 -38.42 -75.13 6.57
N GLY A 604 -37.63 -74.92 7.64
CA GLY A 604 -37.16 -75.96 8.55
C GLY A 604 -37.86 -75.89 9.91
N ALA A 605 -37.25 -76.49 10.94
CA ALA A 605 -37.80 -76.48 12.29
C ALA A 605 -37.75 -75.07 12.93
N VAL A 606 -38.78 -74.74 13.72
CA VAL A 606 -38.74 -73.65 14.70
C VAL A 606 -38.57 -74.29 16.08
N ASN A 607 -37.41 -74.09 16.71
CA ASN A 607 -37.11 -74.64 18.03
C ASN A 607 -37.24 -73.55 19.08
N VAL A 608 -38.08 -73.78 20.10
CA VAL A 608 -38.23 -72.91 21.27
C VAL A 608 -37.80 -73.71 22.49
N THR A 609 -36.71 -73.30 23.13
CA THR A 609 -36.18 -73.93 24.33
C THR A 609 -36.02 -72.88 25.41
N ALA A 610 -36.64 -73.11 26.57
CA ALA A 610 -36.50 -72.25 27.74
C ALA A 610 -36.07 -73.08 28.94
N GLY A 611 -35.17 -72.54 29.76
CA GLY A 611 -34.86 -73.12 31.09
C GLY A 611 -35.96 -72.85 32.13
N GLY A 612 -36.87 -71.92 31.85
CA GLY A 612 -38.02 -71.56 32.69
C GLY A 612 -39.36 -71.72 31.95
N LEU A 613 -40.39 -70.98 32.38
CA LEU A 613 -41.74 -71.06 31.81
C LEU A 613 -41.79 -70.54 30.36
N VAL A 614 -42.47 -71.29 29.48
CA VAL A 614 -42.99 -70.80 28.19
C VAL A 614 -44.50 -70.54 28.35
N SER A 615 -44.94 -69.29 28.15
CA SER A 615 -46.35 -68.90 28.30
C SER A 615 -46.88 -68.27 27.00
N VAL A 616 -48.03 -68.76 26.51
CA VAL A 616 -48.73 -68.21 25.34
C VAL A 616 -50.12 -67.73 25.78
N LYS A 617 -50.38 -66.42 25.67
CA LYS A 617 -51.65 -65.80 26.03
C LYS A 617 -52.18 -65.01 24.83
N ALA A 618 -53.41 -65.29 24.42
CA ALA A 618 -54.09 -64.56 23.35
C ALA A 618 -55.45 -64.03 23.84
N GLY A 619 -55.84 -62.82 23.39
CA GLY A 619 -57.19 -62.30 23.62
C GLY A 619 -58.24 -62.91 22.68
N GLY A 620 -57.81 -63.48 21.55
CA GLY A 620 -58.61 -64.28 20.62
C GLY A 620 -58.20 -65.76 20.65
N ALA A 621 -58.44 -66.48 19.55
CA ALA A 621 -58.12 -67.91 19.45
C ALA A 621 -56.60 -68.18 19.30
N VAL A 622 -56.12 -69.26 19.90
CA VAL A 622 -54.80 -69.86 19.61
C VAL A 622 -55.03 -71.10 18.75
N ASN A 623 -54.51 -71.09 17.52
CA ASN A 623 -54.63 -72.21 16.58
C ASN A 623 -53.29 -72.95 16.43
N LEU A 624 -53.31 -74.27 16.65
CA LEU A 624 -52.19 -75.17 16.39
C LEU A 624 -52.61 -76.15 15.30
N VAL A 625 -51.95 -76.07 14.14
CA VAL A 625 -52.24 -76.94 12.99
C VAL A 625 -50.92 -77.58 12.55
N ALA A 626 -50.89 -78.91 12.47
CA ALA A 626 -49.74 -79.66 12.00
C ALA A 626 -50.18 -80.68 10.94
N GLY A 627 -49.39 -80.84 9.87
CA GLY A 627 -49.59 -81.92 8.89
C GLY A 627 -49.14 -83.30 9.39
N GLY A 628 -48.42 -83.34 10.52
CA GLY A 628 -48.00 -84.54 11.25
C GLY A 628 -48.50 -84.53 12.70
N PRO A 629 -48.01 -85.43 13.58
CA PRO A 629 -48.48 -85.53 14.95
C PRO A 629 -48.11 -84.31 15.78
N ILE A 630 -49.05 -83.83 16.59
CA ILE A 630 -48.78 -82.91 17.70
C ILE A 630 -48.53 -83.77 18.94
N SER A 631 -47.34 -83.66 19.55
CA SER A 631 -46.96 -84.43 20.74
C SER A 631 -46.69 -83.50 21.92
N ALA A 632 -47.26 -83.83 23.08
CA ALA A 632 -46.95 -83.18 24.35
C ALA A 632 -46.44 -84.25 25.32
N LEU A 633 -45.17 -84.15 25.69
CA LEU A 633 -44.54 -85.04 26.66
C LEU A 633 -44.22 -84.24 27.92
N SER A 634 -44.76 -84.66 29.07
CA SER A 634 -44.49 -84.02 30.35
C SER A 634 -44.27 -85.10 31.40
N PRO A 635 -43.21 -85.01 32.23
CA PRO A 635 -43.03 -85.89 33.39
C PRO A 635 -44.00 -85.55 34.54
N ALA A 636 -44.75 -84.45 34.43
CA ALA A 636 -45.78 -84.00 35.37
C ALA A 636 -47.17 -83.94 34.67
N PRO A 637 -48.28 -83.82 35.42
CA PRO A 637 -49.63 -83.78 34.83
C PRO A 637 -49.80 -82.66 33.79
N ILE A 638 -50.42 -82.98 32.65
CA ILE A 638 -50.88 -81.99 31.68
C ILE A 638 -52.30 -81.59 32.07
N THR A 639 -52.54 -80.30 32.33
CA THR A 639 -53.85 -79.78 32.70
C THR A 639 -54.43 -78.95 31.56
N LEU A 640 -55.65 -79.27 31.13
CA LEU A 640 -56.44 -78.46 30.20
C LEU A 640 -57.68 -77.96 30.92
N THR A 641 -57.94 -76.65 30.88
CA THR A 641 -59.07 -76.03 31.56
C THR A 641 -59.80 -75.14 30.58
N SER A 642 -61.12 -75.34 30.46
CA SER A 642 -62.02 -74.52 29.62
C SER A 642 -63.16 -74.01 30.49
N GLY A 643 -63.57 -72.75 30.27
CA GLY A 643 -64.80 -72.21 30.87
C GLY A 643 -66.09 -72.72 30.20
N SER A 644 -65.95 -73.57 29.18
CA SER A 644 -67.02 -74.24 28.44
C SER A 644 -66.58 -75.69 28.19
N ALA A 645 -66.85 -76.25 27.02
CA ALA A 645 -66.41 -77.60 26.66
C ALA A 645 -64.91 -77.64 26.23
N ILE A 646 -64.28 -78.80 26.45
CA ILE A 646 -63.08 -79.24 25.73
C ILE A 646 -63.54 -80.32 24.75
N THR A 647 -63.41 -80.06 23.45
CA THR A 647 -63.85 -80.99 22.40
C THR A 647 -62.63 -81.64 21.76
N ILE A 648 -62.60 -82.98 21.76
CA ILE A 648 -61.61 -83.77 21.04
C ILE A 648 -62.34 -84.53 19.94
N THR A 649 -62.02 -84.21 18.69
CA THR A 649 -62.63 -84.85 17.52
C THR A 649 -61.57 -85.60 16.75
N ALA A 650 -61.66 -86.93 16.74
CA ALA A 650 -60.79 -87.81 15.98
C ALA A 650 -61.53 -89.10 15.60
N PRO A 651 -61.13 -89.81 14.53
CA PRO A 651 -61.68 -91.13 14.21
C PRO A 651 -61.47 -92.16 15.35
N ALA A 652 -60.40 -92.01 16.12
CA ALA A 652 -60.13 -92.79 17.32
C ALA A 652 -59.37 -91.94 18.34
N VAL A 653 -59.75 -92.03 19.62
CA VAL A 653 -59.03 -91.46 20.76
C VAL A 653 -58.62 -92.62 21.66
N SER A 654 -57.33 -92.92 21.72
CA SER A 654 -56.79 -93.96 22.59
C SER A 654 -56.32 -93.35 23.91
N MET A 655 -56.84 -93.85 25.03
CA MET A 655 -56.43 -93.45 26.38
C MET A 655 -55.94 -94.67 27.14
N LEU A 656 -54.77 -94.55 27.76
CA LEU A 656 -54.18 -95.61 28.58
C LEU A 656 -54.24 -95.18 30.05
N GLY A 657 -55.06 -95.88 30.85
CA GLY A 657 -55.27 -95.59 32.28
C GLY A 657 -56.73 -95.38 32.65
N VAL A 658 -56.98 -94.98 33.91
CA VAL A 658 -58.34 -94.70 34.41
C VAL A 658 -58.75 -93.30 33.98
N VAL A 659 -59.83 -93.19 33.22
CA VAL A 659 -60.47 -91.91 32.89
C VAL A 659 -61.61 -91.70 33.86
N THR A 660 -61.61 -90.55 34.55
CA THR A 660 -62.66 -90.21 35.53
C THR A 660 -63.36 -88.91 35.16
N ALA A 661 -64.68 -88.87 35.27
CA ALA A 661 -65.46 -87.62 35.26
C ALA A 661 -66.01 -87.39 36.67
N ASN A 662 -65.75 -86.22 37.26
CA ASN A 662 -66.12 -85.88 38.63
C ASN A 662 -65.67 -86.92 39.69
N GLY A 663 -64.50 -87.54 39.48
CA GLY A 663 -63.94 -88.55 40.38
C GLY A 663 -64.50 -89.97 40.22
N LEU A 664 -65.43 -90.20 39.30
CA LEU A 664 -66.00 -91.52 39.00
C LEU A 664 -65.40 -92.09 37.70
N PRO A 665 -64.92 -93.35 37.69
CA PRO A 665 -64.44 -94.02 36.48
C PRO A 665 -65.49 -93.98 35.36
N GLN A 666 -65.06 -93.63 34.16
CA GLN A 666 -65.88 -93.64 32.95
C GLN A 666 -65.56 -94.91 32.16
N LEU A 667 -66.58 -95.63 31.71
CA LEU A 667 -66.42 -96.69 30.71
C LEU A 667 -66.17 -95.99 29.37
N LEU A 668 -64.97 -96.21 28.82
CA LEU A 668 -64.51 -95.64 27.56
C LEU A 668 -65.05 -96.38 26.35
#